data_AF-A0AAD0I706-F1
#
_entry.id   AF-A0AAD0I706-F1
#
_cell.length_a   1.000
_cell.length_b   1.000
_cell.length_c   1.000
_cell.angle_alpha   90.00
_cell.angle_beta   90.00
_cell.angle_gamma   90.00
#
_symmetry.space_group_name_H-M   'P 1'
#
loop_
_entity.id
_entity.type
_entity.pdbx_description
1 polymer ?
#
loop_
_entity_poly.entity_id
_entity_poly.type
_entity_poly.pdbx_seq_one_letter_code
_entity_poly.pdbx_strand_id
1 'polypeptide(L)'
;MAPSRTFAHPVGGTQPHADEIRRAIKADGHDSAPATSGIDRIDEGLERLAIGRYARFSRASDNLTGGTQPLADPIHTTVSDGHHADLAIGRYARFSRPSPNLVGGTQPRADTPSEQAPSLFAPQMRHPERESEFFTIRQDSPGANSFSIPKAPDRPAKARWLRSGEPLTVADITLSGGMIYTGTQNPEFRLSEPSFIDAALPVAGSDTPPVAGAAYYWSTYKDLEPAARRGYLQWLAGGRCDPEASSGYLFMFFHGLERRLLIDSLSDPDARKEIPAIKEEIERLRTVYHRDLSFYNQASRLLEYLNMPVISGQMYLREPPMESADRYEMPIVLRVALGQMAIDKYPLNASWALSWALTDPNISRGKPVGRCADLFQRLFRAEYEEQFPDGLKLLRNKTRLWVAYRPSSAYLDVPEIPVGDLPDVSITSATRKKIQVLVQGCASVLAPFSRYMGRNADDLDKHESLEALLLLPVSLWPEYARHELRQLQSEVGTGTKLMTLDQLSIRFKSDGAQARNQIIALIKVLEDMHVGMEPDVLAGNRAPKPEDSIVLFATEPDPGMSRVTVDYNVAVVTLDLASSVATVDGGTSQHAVALLEQHIDSWGHLRVAHRTRLKAYLLMQLQQPPNLASLKKKLGSLNQEEKQTIVGCLTHLAHADGAVTPEKVRLLERIYRTLQLDPHALYSNLHGAATGLQTGQASTALSATTAAGPDKKPGSGIVLDMGRVAQLRRETAEVSALLADVFRNDQEDEQQDDTQIAEDDASQDTPDTGAHLHGLDAGHSAFLRLLVSRSQWSRRELEIATAGMALMLDGALEQINDMAFELFDMPVSEGDDPIEINPDILSELAL
;
A
#
# COMPACT_ATOMS: atom_id res chain seq x y z
N MET A 1 -6.23 -11.24 54.44
CA MET A 1 -7.36 -12.11 54.82
C MET A 1 -8.08 -12.53 53.55
N ALA A 2 -7.91 -13.79 53.16
CA ALA A 2 -8.70 -14.48 52.13
C ALA A 2 -9.96 -15.10 52.80
N PRO A 3 -10.86 -15.75 52.04
CA PRO A 3 -10.60 -17.15 51.69
C PRO A 3 -11.01 -17.58 50.26
N SER A 4 -10.47 -18.75 49.92
CA SER A 4 -10.37 -19.46 48.64
C SER A 4 -11.45 -20.55 48.45
N ARG A 5 -11.59 -21.08 47.21
CA ARG A 5 -11.85 -22.50 46.81
C ARG A 5 -11.98 -22.58 45.27
N THR A 6 -11.09 -23.13 44.43
CA THR A 6 -10.64 -24.52 44.11
C THR A 6 -11.71 -25.56 43.75
N PHE A 7 -11.59 -26.13 42.53
CA PHE A 7 -11.73 -27.54 42.07
C PHE A 7 -11.53 -27.56 40.53
N ALA A 8 -11.10 -28.58 39.78
CA ALA A 8 -10.15 -29.72 39.85
C ALA A 8 -10.43 -30.56 38.57
N HIS A 9 -9.39 -31.01 37.84
CA HIS A 9 -9.47 -31.91 36.68
C HIS A 9 -9.82 -33.37 37.05
N PRO A 10 -10.22 -34.21 36.07
CA PRO A 10 -9.92 -35.64 36.11
C PRO A 10 -8.95 -36.07 34.98
N VAL A 11 -8.07 -37.00 35.34
CA VAL A 11 -7.12 -37.76 34.50
C VAL A 11 -7.45 -39.25 34.60
N GLY A 12 -7.23 -40.00 33.50
CA GLY A 12 -7.13 -41.47 33.42
C GLY A 12 -7.75 -41.96 32.12
N GLY A 13 -6.99 -42.34 31.07
CA GLY A 13 -6.13 -43.54 30.93
C GLY A 13 -6.95 -44.58 30.14
N THR A 14 -6.60 -45.04 28.93
CA THR A 14 -5.49 -45.96 28.59
C THR A 14 -5.37 -46.14 27.06
N GLN A 15 -4.14 -46.28 26.55
CA GLN A 15 -3.78 -46.77 25.19
C GLN A 15 -4.13 -48.26 25.00
N PRO A 16 -4.01 -48.79 23.77
CA PRO A 16 -2.85 -49.65 23.53
C PRO A 16 -2.13 -49.50 22.17
N HIS A 17 -0.97 -50.15 22.21
CA HIS A 17 0.18 -50.30 21.32
C HIS A 17 -0.02 -50.66 19.83
N ALA A 18 1.09 -50.43 19.13
CA ALA A 18 1.40 -50.57 17.73
C ALA A 18 1.65 -52.00 17.19
N ASP A 19 1.75 -52.03 15.85
CA ASP A 19 2.71 -52.78 15.01
C ASP A 19 2.33 -54.09 14.29
N GLU A 20 2.75 -54.07 13.01
CA GLU A 20 3.00 -55.14 12.03
C GLU A 20 1.82 -55.88 11.33
N ILE A 21 1.77 -55.84 9.99
CA ILE A 21 2.34 -56.88 9.08
C ILE A 21 2.06 -56.55 7.60
N ARG A 22 3.07 -56.85 6.78
CA ARG A 22 3.23 -56.70 5.32
C ARG A 22 2.41 -57.70 4.46
N ARG A 23 2.12 -57.25 3.22
CA ARG A 23 2.15 -57.94 1.89
C ARG A 23 1.10 -59.02 1.52
N ALA A 24 0.36 -58.74 0.44
CA ALA A 24 0.22 -59.53 -0.83
C ALA A 24 -0.81 -58.80 -1.75
N ILE A 25 -0.47 -58.15 -2.87
CA ILE A 25 -0.07 -58.59 -4.24
C ILE A 25 -1.22 -59.17 -5.14
N LYS A 26 -1.52 -58.40 -6.21
CA LYS A 26 -2.09 -58.73 -7.57
C LYS A 26 -3.55 -59.20 -7.67
N ALA A 27 -4.37 -58.92 -8.69
CA ALA A 27 -4.30 -58.23 -10.00
C ALA A 27 -5.78 -57.84 -10.37
N ASP A 28 -6.10 -56.75 -11.05
CA ASP A 28 -6.19 -56.46 -12.51
C ASP A 28 -6.66 -54.98 -12.58
N GLY A 29 -6.32 -54.06 -13.49
CA GLY A 29 -6.09 -54.16 -14.92
C GLY A 29 -7.08 -53.22 -15.64
N HIS A 30 -6.70 -51.97 -15.94
CA HIS A 30 -6.88 -51.32 -17.25
C HIS A 30 -6.56 -49.81 -17.28
N ASP A 31 -5.82 -49.47 -18.33
CA ASP A 31 -5.51 -48.21 -19.01
C ASP A 31 -6.32 -46.95 -18.68
N SER A 32 -5.61 -45.82 -18.49
CA SER A 32 -5.69 -44.62 -19.34
C SER A 32 -4.63 -43.59 -18.94
N ALA A 33 -3.81 -43.16 -19.89
CA ALA A 33 -2.77 -42.14 -19.73
C ALA A 33 -3.36 -40.72 -19.59
N PRO A 34 -2.70 -39.78 -18.87
CA PRO A 34 -3.03 -38.37 -18.94
C PRO A 34 -2.21 -37.68 -20.05
N ALA A 35 -2.92 -37.03 -20.97
CA ALA A 35 -2.34 -36.18 -22.00
C ALA A 35 -1.87 -34.84 -21.41
N THR A 36 -0.60 -34.54 -21.64
CA THR A 36 0.02 -33.22 -21.55
C THR A 36 -0.69 -32.24 -22.49
N SER A 37 -1.09 -31.07 -21.98
CA SER A 37 -1.56 -29.94 -22.81
C SER A 37 -0.63 -28.75 -22.58
N GLY A 38 0.11 -28.39 -23.62
CA GLY A 38 0.91 -27.18 -23.69
C GLY A 38 0.02 -25.95 -23.73
N ILE A 39 0.49 -24.89 -23.09
CA ILE A 39 -0.07 -23.55 -23.17
C ILE A 39 0.62 -22.88 -24.35
N ASP A 40 -0.11 -22.70 -25.44
CA ASP A 40 0.29 -21.86 -26.57
C ASP A 40 -0.43 -20.51 -26.49
N ARG A 41 0.35 -19.47 -26.77
CA ARG A 41 -0.05 -18.06 -26.96
C ARG A 41 -1.04 -17.91 -28.10
N ILE A 42 -1.88 -16.87 -28.03
CA ILE A 42 -2.60 -16.11 -29.08
C ILE A 42 -3.71 -15.35 -28.31
N ASP A 43 -4.03 -14.08 -28.53
CA ASP A 43 -3.49 -13.01 -29.36
C ASP A 43 -4.24 -11.74 -28.91
N GLU A 44 -3.56 -10.61 -29.08
CA GLU A 44 -4.04 -9.26 -28.82
C GLU A 44 -5.21 -8.94 -29.75
N GLY A 45 -6.34 -8.50 -29.20
CA GLY A 45 -7.42 -7.98 -30.02
C GLY A 45 -8.77 -8.03 -29.36
N LEU A 46 -9.08 -7.02 -28.53
CA LEU A 46 -10.43 -6.45 -28.33
C LEU A 46 -10.40 -5.36 -27.23
N GLU A 47 -9.50 -4.38 -27.33
CA GLU A 47 -9.56 -3.13 -26.54
C GLU A 47 -9.93 -1.95 -27.45
N ARG A 48 -11.15 -1.95 -28.01
CA ARG A 48 -11.80 -0.72 -28.47
C ARG A 48 -13.31 -0.86 -28.35
N LEU A 49 -13.93 0.18 -27.80
CA LEU A 49 -15.36 0.57 -27.83
C LEU A 49 -16.18 0.31 -26.56
N ALA A 50 -16.15 1.27 -25.61
CA ALA A 50 -17.34 1.65 -24.85
C ALA A 50 -17.22 3.04 -24.19
N ILE A 51 -17.44 4.14 -24.94
CA ILE A 51 -17.66 5.50 -24.38
C ILE A 51 -18.55 6.26 -25.39
N GLY A 52 -19.68 6.94 -25.07
CA GLY A 52 -20.26 7.34 -23.80
C GLY A 52 -21.68 7.95 -23.93
N ARG A 53 -22.22 8.30 -22.74
CA ARG A 53 -23.21 9.34 -22.32
C ARG A 53 -24.70 9.35 -22.64
N TYR A 54 -25.45 9.76 -21.61
CA TYR A 54 -26.48 10.82 -21.69
C TYR A 54 -26.23 11.93 -20.66
N ALA A 55 -26.49 13.16 -21.12
CA ALA A 55 -26.87 14.31 -20.31
C ALA A 55 -28.37 14.60 -20.54
N ARG A 56 -29.09 15.09 -19.52
CA ARG A 56 -30.41 15.74 -19.71
C ARG A 56 -30.46 17.12 -19.07
N PHE A 57 -31.21 17.97 -19.77
CA PHE A 57 -31.47 19.38 -19.57
C PHE A 57 -32.60 19.66 -18.56
N SER A 58 -32.53 20.83 -17.91
CA SER A 58 -33.66 21.61 -17.38
C SER A 58 -33.73 22.90 -18.24
N ARG A 59 -34.77 23.20 -19.03
CA ARG A 59 -36.16 23.67 -18.77
C ARG A 59 -36.29 25.14 -19.23
N ALA A 60 -37.37 25.54 -19.90
CA ALA A 60 -37.71 26.95 -20.05
C ALA A 60 -39.23 27.16 -19.91
N SER A 61 -39.58 28.07 -19.01
CA SER A 61 -40.92 28.65 -18.80
C SER A 61 -41.05 29.85 -19.73
N ASP A 62 -42.18 29.95 -20.43
CA ASP A 62 -42.55 31.13 -21.19
C ASP A 62 -42.77 32.32 -20.26
N ASN A 63 -42.01 33.40 -20.52
CA ASN A 63 -42.28 34.82 -20.30
C ASN A 63 -40.99 35.53 -19.89
N LEU A 64 -40.24 36.04 -20.87
CA LEU A 64 -39.41 37.24 -20.75
C LEU A 64 -38.99 37.69 -22.16
N THR A 65 -39.65 38.74 -22.62
CA THR A 65 -39.39 39.49 -23.86
C THR A 65 -38.18 40.40 -23.70
N GLY A 66 -37.30 40.45 -24.71
CA GLY A 66 -36.30 41.52 -24.87
C GLY A 66 -34.98 41.00 -25.45
N GLY A 67 -34.79 41.15 -26.76
CA GLY A 67 -33.60 40.70 -27.47
C GLY A 67 -32.52 41.77 -27.64
N THR A 68 -31.36 41.32 -28.13
CA THR A 68 -30.43 42.09 -28.96
C THR A 68 -29.69 41.11 -29.88
N GLN A 69 -29.75 41.33 -31.20
CA GLN A 69 -29.08 40.54 -32.23
C GLN A 69 -27.81 41.27 -32.69
N PRO A 70 -26.63 40.61 -32.80
CA PRO A 70 -25.49 41.16 -33.53
C PRO A 70 -25.65 40.95 -35.04
N LEU A 71 -25.35 42.02 -35.78
CA LEU A 71 -25.28 42.08 -37.24
C LEU A 71 -24.08 41.27 -37.75
N ALA A 72 -24.28 40.46 -38.78
CA ALA A 72 -23.23 39.75 -39.48
C ALA A 72 -22.63 40.63 -40.59
N ASP A 73 -21.30 40.62 -40.73
CA ASP A 73 -20.63 41.08 -41.95
C ASP A 73 -19.70 39.98 -42.50
N PRO A 74 -19.62 39.80 -43.84
CA PRO A 74 -18.97 38.66 -44.48
C PRO A 74 -17.56 39.01 -44.98
N ILE A 75 -16.61 38.08 -44.89
CA ILE A 75 -15.40 38.10 -45.74
C ILE A 75 -15.13 36.69 -46.28
N HIS A 76 -15.00 36.65 -47.61
CA HIS A 76 -14.74 35.50 -48.46
C HIS A 76 -13.23 35.19 -48.61
N THR A 77 -12.93 33.89 -48.81
CA THR A 77 -11.85 33.29 -49.63
C THR A 77 -10.39 33.45 -49.13
N THR A 78 -9.46 32.49 -49.22
CA THR A 78 -9.21 31.36 -50.14
C THR A 78 -8.41 30.24 -49.46
N VAL A 79 -8.58 29.00 -49.94
CA VAL A 79 -7.76 27.79 -49.67
C VAL A 79 -6.56 27.74 -50.63
N SER A 80 -5.36 27.37 -50.15
CA SER A 80 -4.38 26.51 -50.86
C SER A 80 -3.17 26.15 -49.98
N ASP A 81 -3.02 24.85 -49.76
CA ASP A 81 -1.84 23.98 -49.65
C ASP A 81 -0.46 24.47 -49.14
N GLY A 82 0.10 23.67 -48.23
CA GLY A 82 1.31 22.91 -48.57
C GLY A 82 2.67 23.36 -47.98
N HIS A 83 2.98 22.80 -46.80
CA HIS A 83 4.30 22.33 -46.32
C HIS A 83 5.56 23.23 -46.23
N HIS A 84 6.17 23.09 -45.04
CA HIS A 84 7.59 23.10 -44.64
C HIS A 84 8.25 24.38 -44.07
N ALA A 85 8.95 24.10 -42.96
CA ALA A 85 10.20 24.67 -42.45
C ALA A 85 10.15 25.68 -41.29
N ASP A 86 10.45 25.15 -40.10
CA ASP A 86 11.56 25.53 -39.21
C ASP A 86 11.77 26.97 -38.72
N LEU A 87 11.85 27.04 -37.38
CA LEU A 87 12.81 27.79 -36.54
C LEU A 87 12.91 29.32 -36.73
N ALA A 88 12.39 30.07 -35.76
CA ALA A 88 13.13 31.22 -35.20
C ALA A 88 12.60 31.65 -33.81
N ILE A 89 13.51 31.55 -32.84
CA ILE A 89 13.48 32.08 -31.47
C ILE A 89 13.46 33.63 -31.49
N GLY A 90 12.73 34.28 -30.58
CA GLY A 90 12.80 35.75 -30.49
C GLY A 90 12.01 36.48 -29.40
N ARG A 91 12.42 36.32 -28.13
CA ARG A 91 12.56 37.35 -27.08
C ARG A 91 11.41 38.35 -26.75
N TYR A 92 10.96 38.25 -25.49
CA TYR A 92 10.71 39.29 -24.48
C TYR A 92 10.25 40.71 -24.92
N ALA A 93 9.06 41.12 -24.43
CA ALA A 93 8.89 42.43 -23.79
C ALA A 93 7.61 42.49 -22.92
N ARG A 94 7.82 42.84 -21.64
CA ARG A 94 6.82 43.22 -20.62
C ARG A 94 6.13 44.53 -21.02
N PHE A 95 4.87 44.76 -20.59
CA PHE A 95 4.34 46.00 -19.98
C PHE A 95 2.89 45.70 -19.51
N SER A 96 2.64 45.57 -18.20
CA SER A 96 2.18 46.63 -17.27
C SER A 96 0.86 47.32 -17.66
N ARG A 97 -0.16 47.13 -16.81
CA ARG A 97 -1.47 47.83 -16.79
C ARG A 97 -1.30 49.36 -16.67
N PRO A 98 -2.34 50.16 -16.99
CA PRO A 98 -3.19 50.68 -15.90
C PRO A 98 -4.69 50.85 -16.24
N SER A 99 -5.51 50.86 -15.19
CA SER A 99 -6.95 51.19 -15.09
C SER A 99 -7.20 52.73 -15.15
N PRO A 100 -8.37 53.31 -14.78
CA PRO A 100 -9.80 52.99 -14.94
C PRO A 100 -10.63 54.21 -15.48
N ASN A 101 -11.97 54.06 -15.50
CA ASN A 101 -13.04 55.09 -15.53
C ASN A 101 -13.59 55.51 -16.91
N LEU A 102 -14.89 55.28 -17.11
CA LEU A 102 -15.83 56.33 -17.54
C LEU A 102 -17.28 55.95 -17.20
N VAL A 103 -17.90 56.87 -16.46
CA VAL A 103 -19.31 56.93 -16.06
C VAL A 103 -20.11 57.60 -17.19
N GLY A 104 -21.36 57.18 -17.42
CA GLY A 104 -22.33 57.97 -18.18
C GLY A 104 -23.60 57.19 -18.52
N GLY A 105 -24.68 57.47 -17.80
CA GLY A 105 -26.02 56.96 -18.11
C GLY A 105 -26.83 57.91 -19.00
N THR A 106 -27.98 57.44 -19.51
CA THR A 106 -29.18 58.26 -19.80
C THR A 106 -30.44 57.39 -19.95
N GLN A 107 -31.57 58.05 -19.70
CA GLN A 107 -32.94 57.63 -19.40
C GLN A 107 -33.86 57.32 -20.60
N PRO A 108 -35.11 56.83 -20.37
CA PRO A 108 -35.97 56.17 -21.37
C PRO A 108 -36.86 57.15 -22.16
N ARG A 109 -37.35 56.71 -23.33
CA ARG A 109 -38.34 57.44 -24.14
C ARG A 109 -39.58 56.58 -24.42
N ALA A 110 -40.73 57.27 -24.40
CA ALA A 110 -42.09 56.79 -24.26
C ALA A 110 -42.77 56.21 -25.53
N ASP A 111 -43.80 55.40 -25.28
CA ASP A 111 -44.77 54.85 -26.23
C ASP A 111 -45.82 55.88 -26.68
N THR A 112 -46.28 55.73 -27.92
CA THR A 112 -47.69 55.96 -28.31
C THR A 112 -48.00 55.25 -29.65
N PRO A 113 -49.26 54.84 -29.88
CA PRO A 113 -49.65 53.69 -30.71
C PRO A 113 -50.16 54.09 -32.11
N SER A 114 -50.31 53.11 -33.00
CA SER A 114 -51.22 53.28 -34.15
C SER A 114 -51.86 51.97 -34.61
N GLU A 115 -53.19 51.98 -34.57
CA GLU A 115 -54.14 51.11 -35.26
C GLU A 115 -53.94 51.08 -36.78
N GLN A 116 -54.32 49.98 -37.43
CA GLN A 116 -55.42 49.93 -38.42
C GLN A 116 -55.65 48.51 -39.00
N ALA A 117 -56.91 48.09 -38.99
CA ALA A 117 -57.50 46.94 -39.71
C ALA A 117 -58.15 47.44 -41.05
N PRO A 118 -59.05 46.68 -41.72
CA PRO A 118 -58.93 45.42 -42.45
C PRO A 118 -59.36 45.55 -43.94
N SER A 119 -59.26 44.50 -44.77
CA SER A 119 -60.10 44.40 -45.99
C SER A 119 -60.29 42.96 -46.52
N LEU A 120 -61.54 42.63 -46.85
CA LEU A 120 -62.07 41.42 -47.48
C LEU A 120 -62.22 41.60 -49.01
N PHE A 121 -62.02 40.53 -49.79
CA PHE A 121 -62.96 39.90 -50.76
C PHE A 121 -62.25 39.16 -51.92
N ALA A 122 -62.76 37.96 -52.23
CA ALA A 122 -62.38 37.05 -53.34
C ALA A 122 -62.99 37.48 -54.70
N PRO A 123 -62.67 36.82 -55.86
CA PRO A 123 -63.40 35.60 -56.26
C PRO A 123 -62.70 34.55 -57.19
N GLN A 124 -63.17 33.29 -57.06
CA GLN A 124 -63.49 32.25 -58.08
C GLN A 124 -62.49 31.62 -59.09
N MET A 125 -62.38 30.27 -59.02
CA MET A 125 -62.84 29.23 -59.98
C MET A 125 -61.85 28.12 -60.46
N ARG A 126 -62.32 26.87 -60.22
CA ARG A 126 -62.26 25.60 -61.01
C ARG A 126 -61.02 24.67 -61.02
N HIS A 127 -61.31 23.44 -60.58
CA HIS A 127 -60.60 22.17 -60.83
C HIS A 127 -60.57 21.76 -62.31
N PRO A 128 -59.64 20.86 -62.67
CA PRO A 128 -59.96 19.73 -63.53
C PRO A 128 -59.74 18.38 -62.83
N GLU A 129 -60.66 17.47 -63.15
CA GLU A 129 -60.73 16.06 -62.79
C GLU A 129 -59.58 15.25 -63.40
N ARG A 130 -59.11 14.21 -62.71
CA ARG A 130 -58.63 13.00 -63.37
C ARG A 130 -58.89 11.76 -62.53
N GLU A 131 -59.36 10.75 -63.24
CA GLU A 131 -60.14 9.62 -62.81
C GLU A 131 -59.35 8.57 -62.03
N SER A 132 -60.10 7.83 -61.22
CA SER A 132 -59.67 6.65 -60.46
C SER A 132 -59.52 5.44 -61.38
N GLU A 133 -58.32 4.87 -61.48
CA GLU A 133 -58.14 3.52 -62.02
C GLU A 133 -58.28 2.50 -60.87
N PHE A 134 -59.47 1.93 -60.73
CA PHE A 134 -59.71 0.75 -59.92
C PHE A 134 -59.33 -0.50 -60.73
N PHE A 135 -58.29 -1.22 -60.31
CA PHE A 135 -58.05 -2.58 -60.78
C PHE A 135 -58.94 -3.55 -60.01
N THR A 136 -59.96 -4.09 -60.68
CA THR A 136 -60.79 -5.19 -60.15
C THR A 136 -60.18 -6.52 -60.59
N ILE A 137 -59.43 -7.17 -59.71
CA ILE A 137 -59.09 -8.59 -59.89
C ILE A 137 -60.26 -9.40 -59.34
N ARG A 138 -61.05 -10.01 -60.24
CA ARG A 138 -62.00 -11.06 -59.89
C ARG A 138 -61.22 -12.36 -59.71
N GLN A 139 -61.07 -12.80 -58.48
CA GLN A 139 -60.64 -14.16 -58.17
C GLN A 139 -61.89 -14.96 -57.79
N ASP A 140 -62.27 -15.89 -58.66
CA ASP A 140 -63.32 -16.88 -58.40
C ASP A 140 -63.00 -17.66 -57.12
N SER A 141 -63.99 -17.78 -56.24
CA SER A 141 -63.92 -18.70 -55.11
C SER A 141 -63.97 -20.15 -55.62
N PRO A 142 -63.10 -21.02 -55.09
CA PRO A 142 -63.65 -22.03 -54.19
C PRO A 142 -62.75 -22.32 -52.98
N GLY A 143 -63.39 -22.53 -51.83
CA GLY A 143 -62.75 -23.11 -50.65
C GLY A 143 -62.85 -22.22 -49.42
N ALA A 144 -63.79 -22.56 -48.54
CA ALA A 144 -63.90 -21.98 -47.20
C ALA A 144 -62.62 -22.28 -46.38
N ASN A 145 -61.73 -21.29 -46.28
CA ASN A 145 -60.76 -21.22 -45.18
C ASN A 145 -61.09 -19.98 -44.37
N SER A 146 -61.74 -20.19 -43.23
CA SER A 146 -61.90 -19.17 -42.20
C SER A 146 -60.52 -18.74 -41.71
N PHE A 147 -60.04 -17.59 -42.13
CA PHE A 147 -58.92 -16.93 -41.46
C PHE A 147 -59.44 -16.40 -40.11
N SER A 148 -59.12 -17.12 -39.03
CA SER A 148 -59.28 -16.57 -37.69
C SER A 148 -58.27 -15.43 -37.53
N ILE A 149 -58.76 -14.20 -37.33
CA ILE A 149 -57.93 -13.10 -36.85
C ILE A 149 -57.44 -13.53 -35.46
N PRO A 150 -56.13 -13.68 -35.21
CA PRO A 150 -55.65 -14.03 -33.89
C PRO A 150 -56.19 -13.03 -32.88
N LYS A 151 -56.77 -13.54 -31.79
CA LYS A 151 -57.20 -12.71 -30.66
C LYS A 151 -56.00 -11.85 -30.26
N ALA A 152 -56.14 -10.52 -30.29
CA ALA A 152 -55.05 -9.62 -29.91
C ALA A 152 -54.51 -10.07 -28.54
N PRO A 153 -53.19 -10.27 -28.37
CA PRO A 153 -52.65 -10.69 -27.08
C PRO A 153 -53.12 -9.71 -26.00
N ASP A 154 -53.45 -10.21 -24.81
CA ASP A 154 -53.82 -9.40 -23.65
C ASP A 154 -52.64 -8.48 -23.29
N ARG A 155 -52.58 -7.31 -23.93
CA ARG A 155 -51.56 -6.32 -23.65
C ARG A 155 -52.10 -5.39 -22.57
N PRO A 156 -51.48 -5.33 -21.37
CA PRO A 156 -51.95 -4.45 -20.32
C PRO A 156 -51.87 -2.99 -20.79
N ALA A 157 -53.03 -2.31 -20.82
CA ALA A 157 -53.11 -0.91 -21.26
C ALA A 157 -52.34 0.03 -20.32
N LYS A 158 -52.32 -0.28 -19.02
CA LYS A 158 -51.61 0.47 -17.98
C LYS A 158 -50.27 -0.20 -17.66
N ALA A 159 -49.28 0.61 -17.27
CA ALA A 159 -48.03 0.10 -16.74
C ALA A 159 -48.29 -0.80 -15.53
N ARG A 160 -47.65 -1.97 -15.51
CA ARG A 160 -47.82 -2.98 -14.48
C ARG A 160 -46.49 -3.69 -14.22
N TRP A 161 -46.22 -3.98 -12.95
CA TRP A 161 -45.17 -4.89 -12.52
C TRP A 161 -45.61 -6.36 -12.68
N LEU A 162 -44.75 -7.19 -13.26
CA LEU A 162 -44.90 -8.64 -13.31
C LEU A 162 -44.07 -9.27 -12.22
N ARG A 163 -44.70 -10.12 -11.40
CA ARG A 163 -44.04 -10.77 -10.26
C ARG A 163 -43.04 -11.82 -10.73
N SER A 164 -42.17 -12.25 -9.82
CA SER A 164 -41.27 -13.39 -10.09
C SER A 164 -42.05 -14.59 -10.62
N GLY A 165 -41.60 -15.17 -11.73
CA GLY A 165 -42.24 -16.33 -12.37
C GLY A 165 -43.56 -16.06 -13.09
N GLU A 166 -44.01 -14.80 -13.16
CA GLU A 166 -45.21 -14.44 -13.94
C GLU A 166 -44.83 -14.27 -15.44
N PRO A 167 -45.42 -15.08 -16.35
CA PRO A 167 -45.02 -15.06 -17.76
C PRO A 167 -45.66 -13.90 -18.55
N LEU A 168 -44.93 -13.39 -19.54
CA LEU A 168 -45.41 -12.41 -20.52
C LEU A 168 -44.93 -12.74 -21.92
N THR A 169 -45.83 -12.69 -22.92
CA THR A 169 -45.42 -12.81 -24.33
C THR A 169 -45.38 -11.43 -25.00
N VAL A 170 -44.19 -11.02 -25.47
CA VAL A 170 -43.97 -9.79 -26.23
C VAL A 170 -43.35 -10.13 -27.57
N ALA A 171 -44.02 -9.74 -28.67
CA ALA A 171 -43.54 -9.93 -30.03
C ALA A 171 -42.97 -11.34 -30.28
N ASP A 172 -43.78 -12.39 -30.04
CA ASP A 172 -43.45 -13.83 -30.14
C ASP A 172 -42.49 -14.44 -29.10
N ILE A 173 -41.88 -13.62 -28.24
CA ILE A 173 -40.95 -14.09 -27.20
C ILE A 173 -41.70 -14.22 -25.87
N THR A 174 -41.57 -15.37 -25.21
CA THR A 174 -42.15 -15.62 -23.88
C THR A 174 -41.12 -15.39 -22.78
N LEU A 175 -41.39 -14.40 -21.92
CA LEU A 175 -40.59 -14.02 -20.77
C LEU A 175 -41.12 -14.72 -19.52
N SER A 176 -40.52 -15.83 -19.11
CA SER A 176 -41.02 -16.64 -17.98
C SER A 176 -40.56 -16.16 -16.59
N GLY A 177 -39.51 -15.32 -16.53
CA GLY A 177 -38.86 -14.94 -15.27
C GLY A 177 -39.57 -13.83 -14.47
N GLY A 178 -40.37 -12.99 -15.13
CA GLY A 178 -40.98 -11.81 -14.50
C GLY A 178 -39.97 -10.82 -13.91
N MET A 179 -40.36 -10.11 -12.85
CA MET A 179 -39.63 -8.99 -12.24
C MET A 179 -39.38 -7.81 -13.19
N ILE A 180 -40.38 -7.49 -14.01
CA ILE A 180 -40.28 -6.47 -15.07
C ILE A 180 -41.50 -5.57 -15.05
N TYR A 181 -41.33 -4.31 -15.45
CA TYR A 181 -42.44 -3.41 -15.74
C TYR A 181 -42.81 -3.50 -17.22
N THR A 182 -44.10 -3.61 -17.53
CA THR A 182 -44.60 -3.64 -18.90
C THR A 182 -45.94 -2.91 -19.06
N GLY A 183 -46.27 -2.50 -20.29
CA GLY A 183 -47.56 -1.93 -20.67
C GLY A 183 -47.54 -1.44 -22.12
N THR A 184 -48.63 -0.86 -22.60
CA THR A 184 -48.72 -0.36 -23.99
C THR A 184 -48.81 1.16 -24.12
N GLN A 185 -49.27 1.89 -23.10
CA GLN A 185 -49.35 3.36 -23.08
C GLN A 185 -49.32 3.94 -21.65
N ASN A 186 -48.13 4.26 -21.14
CA ASN A 186 -47.99 5.09 -19.94
C ASN A 186 -46.90 6.16 -20.14
N PRO A 187 -47.24 7.34 -20.72
CA PRO A 187 -46.27 8.38 -21.06
C PRO A 187 -45.47 8.90 -19.87
N GLU A 188 -46.12 9.07 -18.71
CA GLU A 188 -45.46 9.57 -17.49
C GLU A 188 -44.49 8.53 -16.93
N PHE A 189 -44.94 7.27 -16.80
CA PHE A 189 -44.09 6.20 -16.28
C PHE A 189 -42.88 5.93 -17.17
N ARG A 190 -43.06 5.94 -18.50
CA ARG A 190 -41.97 5.81 -19.50
C ARG A 190 -40.88 6.87 -19.37
N LEU A 191 -41.23 8.08 -18.93
CA LEU A 191 -40.25 9.16 -18.75
C LEU A 191 -39.46 9.03 -17.45
N SER A 192 -39.97 8.23 -16.50
CA SER A 192 -39.42 8.03 -15.16
C SER A 192 -38.84 6.65 -14.90
N GLU A 193 -38.96 5.70 -15.83
CA GLU A 193 -38.54 4.30 -15.63
C GLU A 193 -37.85 3.70 -16.87
N PRO A 194 -36.51 3.66 -16.89
CA PRO A 194 -35.73 3.04 -17.97
C PRO A 194 -36.05 1.56 -18.23
N SER A 195 -36.48 0.82 -17.19
CA SER A 195 -36.74 -0.62 -17.29
C SER A 195 -38.09 -0.96 -17.94
N PHE A 196 -38.91 0.04 -18.26
CA PHE A 196 -40.28 -0.18 -18.72
C PHE A 196 -40.34 -0.75 -20.15
N ILE A 197 -40.85 -1.97 -20.28
CA ILE A 197 -41.04 -2.66 -21.56
C ILE A 197 -42.36 -2.20 -22.19
N ASP A 198 -42.24 -1.30 -23.15
CA ASP A 198 -43.34 -0.81 -23.95
C ASP A 198 -43.72 -1.81 -25.05
N ALA A 199 -44.71 -2.66 -24.78
CA ALA A 199 -45.16 -3.71 -25.68
C ALA A 199 -45.85 -3.20 -26.97
N ALA A 200 -45.99 -1.88 -27.14
CA ALA A 200 -46.45 -1.26 -28.38
C ALA A 200 -45.32 -0.93 -29.37
N LEU A 201 -44.05 -0.91 -28.94
CA LEU A 201 -42.94 -0.55 -29.80
C LEU A 201 -42.57 -1.69 -30.77
N PRO A 202 -42.09 -1.38 -31.99
CA PRO A 202 -41.66 -2.40 -32.94
C PRO A 202 -40.47 -3.21 -32.42
N VAL A 203 -40.55 -4.52 -32.62
CA VAL A 203 -39.49 -5.51 -32.34
C VAL A 203 -39.20 -6.24 -33.65
N ALA A 204 -37.92 -6.52 -33.93
CA ALA A 204 -37.53 -7.25 -35.15
C ALA A 204 -38.13 -8.68 -35.17
N GLY A 205 -38.50 -9.15 -36.37
CA GLY A 205 -39.14 -10.45 -36.58
C GLY A 205 -38.19 -11.64 -36.82
N SER A 206 -36.87 -11.40 -36.92
CA SER A 206 -35.85 -12.43 -37.11
C SER A 206 -34.71 -12.25 -36.11
N ASP A 207 -34.01 -13.35 -35.79
CA ASP A 207 -32.81 -13.37 -34.95
C ASP A 207 -31.68 -12.62 -35.65
N THR A 208 -31.69 -11.31 -35.46
CA THR A 208 -30.63 -10.43 -35.91
C THR A 208 -29.61 -10.39 -34.78
N PRO A 209 -28.33 -10.71 -35.02
CA PRO A 209 -27.33 -10.66 -33.97
C PRO A 209 -27.32 -9.24 -33.36
N PRO A 210 -27.26 -9.12 -32.02
CA PRO A 210 -27.21 -7.82 -31.37
C PRO A 210 -26.02 -7.03 -31.92
N VAL A 211 -26.27 -5.82 -32.38
CA VAL A 211 -25.21 -4.94 -32.88
C VAL A 211 -24.34 -4.53 -31.68
N ALA A 212 -23.02 -4.68 -31.78
CA ALA A 212 -22.09 -4.22 -30.76
C ALA A 212 -22.32 -2.71 -30.50
N GLY A 213 -22.53 -2.32 -29.24
CA GLY A 213 -22.83 -0.93 -28.85
C GLY A 213 -24.31 -0.52 -28.94
N ALA A 214 -25.26 -1.44 -29.17
CA ALA A 214 -26.68 -1.09 -29.32
C ALA A 214 -27.41 -0.67 -28.03
N ALA A 215 -26.87 -1.01 -26.86
CA ALA A 215 -27.38 -0.59 -25.57
C ALA A 215 -26.22 -0.20 -24.66
N TYR A 216 -26.30 1.01 -24.12
CA TYR A 216 -25.37 1.52 -23.12
C TYR A 216 -26.03 1.44 -21.74
N TYR A 217 -25.26 1.56 -20.66
CA TYR A 217 -25.80 1.39 -19.30
C TYR A 217 -26.92 2.39 -18.93
N TRP A 218 -27.00 3.55 -19.60
CA TRP A 218 -28.06 4.56 -19.44
C TRP A 218 -29.22 4.40 -20.45
N SER A 219 -29.17 3.42 -21.35
CA SER A 219 -30.21 3.24 -22.37
C SER A 219 -31.56 2.94 -21.75
N THR A 220 -32.65 3.37 -22.41
CA THR A 220 -34.01 2.97 -22.07
C THR A 220 -34.57 2.06 -23.16
N TYR A 221 -35.55 1.22 -22.83
CA TYR A 221 -36.20 0.34 -23.82
C TYR A 221 -36.76 1.10 -25.04
N LYS A 222 -37.17 2.35 -24.83
CA LYS A 222 -37.66 3.22 -25.89
C LYS A 222 -36.57 3.61 -26.89
N ASP A 223 -35.36 3.87 -26.41
CA ASP A 223 -34.25 4.36 -27.23
C ASP A 223 -33.59 3.26 -28.07
N LEU A 224 -33.89 1.99 -27.77
CA LEU A 224 -33.36 0.85 -28.50
C LEU A 224 -33.98 0.72 -29.90
N GLU A 225 -33.16 0.42 -30.90
CA GLU A 225 -33.65 -0.01 -32.22
C GLU A 225 -34.42 -1.34 -32.13
N PRO A 226 -35.34 -1.66 -33.07
CA PRO A 226 -36.16 -2.88 -33.03
C PRO A 226 -35.35 -4.19 -32.88
N ALA A 227 -34.14 -4.25 -33.43
CA ALA A 227 -33.23 -5.40 -33.27
C ALA A 227 -32.68 -5.51 -31.84
N ALA A 228 -32.27 -4.38 -31.25
CA ALA A 228 -31.78 -4.33 -29.87
C ALA A 228 -32.89 -4.63 -28.85
N ARG A 229 -34.14 -4.20 -29.12
CA ARG A 229 -35.31 -4.62 -28.32
C ARG A 229 -35.51 -6.14 -28.37
N ARG A 230 -35.36 -6.77 -29.55
CA ARG A 230 -35.44 -8.24 -29.67
C ARG A 230 -34.34 -8.92 -28.85
N GLY A 231 -33.10 -8.45 -28.95
CA GLY A 231 -31.97 -8.96 -28.17
C GLY A 231 -32.18 -8.86 -26.66
N TYR A 232 -32.68 -7.73 -26.17
CA TYR A 232 -33.04 -7.57 -24.75
C TYR A 232 -34.13 -8.55 -24.30
N LEU A 233 -35.19 -8.73 -25.10
CA LEU A 233 -36.26 -9.68 -24.81
C LEU A 233 -35.76 -11.14 -24.83
N GLN A 234 -34.84 -11.48 -25.74
CA GLN A 234 -34.20 -12.80 -25.78
C GLN A 234 -33.32 -13.05 -24.56
N TRP A 235 -32.56 -12.05 -24.13
CA TRP A 235 -31.77 -12.14 -22.89
C TRP A 235 -32.66 -12.36 -21.65
N LEU A 236 -33.79 -11.65 -21.56
CA LEU A 236 -34.80 -11.85 -20.50
C LEU A 236 -35.43 -13.26 -20.57
N ALA A 237 -35.76 -13.74 -21.78
CA ALA A 237 -36.32 -15.08 -21.99
C ALA A 237 -35.32 -16.20 -21.69
N GLY A 238 -34.04 -15.97 -21.98
CA GLY A 238 -32.91 -16.85 -21.68
C GLY A 238 -32.53 -16.88 -20.20
N GLY A 239 -33.34 -16.32 -19.30
CA GLY A 239 -33.11 -16.39 -17.86
C GLY A 239 -32.02 -15.44 -17.35
N ARG A 240 -31.60 -14.45 -18.14
CA ARG A 240 -30.63 -13.43 -17.71
C ARG A 240 -29.32 -14.04 -17.21
N CYS A 241 -28.79 -15.03 -17.95
CA CYS A 241 -27.63 -15.83 -17.54
C CYS A 241 -26.47 -15.80 -18.55
N ASP A 242 -26.59 -15.05 -19.65
CA ASP A 242 -25.52 -14.88 -20.63
C ASP A 242 -24.47 -13.88 -20.10
N PRO A 243 -23.25 -14.31 -19.75
CA PRO A 243 -22.22 -13.44 -19.17
C PRO A 243 -21.70 -12.39 -20.16
N GLU A 244 -21.88 -12.59 -21.46
CA GLU A 244 -21.43 -11.69 -22.53
C GLU A 244 -22.54 -10.72 -22.97
N ALA A 245 -23.68 -10.71 -22.29
CA ALA A 245 -24.76 -9.79 -22.56
C ALA A 245 -24.32 -8.33 -22.38
N SER A 246 -24.83 -7.44 -23.22
CA SER A 246 -24.58 -5.99 -23.10
C SER A 246 -24.92 -5.49 -21.68
N SER A 247 -23.99 -4.74 -21.06
CA SER A 247 -24.23 -4.07 -19.77
C SER A 247 -25.49 -3.20 -19.80
N GLY A 248 -25.84 -2.62 -20.94
CA GLY A 248 -27.09 -1.86 -21.10
C GLY A 248 -28.35 -2.69 -20.79
N TYR A 249 -28.38 -3.96 -21.22
CA TYR A 249 -29.49 -4.87 -20.92
C TYR A 249 -29.57 -5.18 -19.43
N LEU A 250 -28.42 -5.45 -18.82
CA LEU A 250 -28.32 -5.72 -17.39
C LEU A 250 -28.78 -4.53 -16.54
N PHE A 251 -28.29 -3.32 -16.83
CA PHE A 251 -28.65 -2.11 -16.10
C PHE A 251 -30.12 -1.71 -16.28
N MET A 252 -30.68 -1.83 -17.50
CA MET A 252 -32.12 -1.61 -17.70
C MET A 252 -32.97 -2.51 -16.80
N PHE A 253 -32.64 -3.80 -16.72
CA PHE A 253 -33.35 -4.71 -15.82
C PHE A 253 -33.13 -4.35 -14.35
N PHE A 254 -31.89 -4.06 -13.96
CA PHE A 254 -31.52 -3.67 -12.61
C PHE A 254 -32.23 -2.39 -12.13
N HIS A 255 -32.40 -1.38 -12.99
CA HIS A 255 -33.15 -0.15 -12.68
C HIS A 255 -34.60 -0.46 -12.25
N GLY A 256 -35.22 -1.46 -12.87
CA GLY A 256 -36.56 -1.91 -12.48
C GLY A 256 -36.59 -2.56 -11.09
N LEU A 257 -35.55 -3.34 -10.76
CA LEU A 257 -35.38 -3.89 -9.42
C LEU A 257 -35.16 -2.78 -8.38
N GLU A 258 -34.27 -1.82 -8.67
CA GLU A 258 -34.02 -0.63 -7.84
C GLU A 258 -35.31 0.13 -7.56
N ARG A 259 -36.10 0.44 -8.60
CA ARG A 259 -37.38 1.14 -8.43
C ARG A 259 -38.32 0.35 -7.52
N ARG A 260 -38.47 -0.95 -7.77
CA ARG A 260 -39.39 -1.80 -7.00
C ARG A 260 -38.99 -1.84 -5.52
N LEU A 261 -37.70 -1.87 -5.24
CA LEU A 261 -37.13 -1.92 -3.90
C LEU A 261 -37.17 -0.57 -3.17
N LEU A 262 -36.86 0.54 -3.87
CA LEU A 262 -36.58 1.83 -3.24
C LEU A 262 -37.75 2.81 -3.28
N ILE A 263 -38.60 2.71 -4.31
CA ILE A 263 -39.73 3.63 -4.51
C ILE A 263 -41.05 2.93 -4.21
N ASP A 264 -41.34 1.84 -4.91
CA ASP A 264 -42.65 1.17 -4.79
C ASP A 264 -42.86 0.63 -3.36
N SER A 265 -41.82 0.05 -2.76
CA SER A 265 -41.87 -0.54 -1.41
C SER A 265 -42.25 0.46 -0.30
N LEU A 266 -42.12 1.77 -0.54
CA LEU A 266 -42.52 2.82 0.41
C LEU A 266 -44.03 2.82 0.60
N SER A 267 -44.79 2.64 -0.47
CA SER A 267 -46.26 2.70 -0.45
C SER A 267 -46.97 1.37 -0.68
N ASP A 268 -46.36 0.41 -1.39
CA ASP A 268 -46.96 -0.86 -1.80
C ASP A 268 -46.56 -2.01 -0.85
N PRO A 269 -47.50 -2.59 -0.06
CA PRO A 269 -47.22 -3.75 0.78
C PRO A 269 -46.80 -5.01 0.01
N ASP A 270 -47.24 -5.18 -1.24
CA ASP A 270 -46.86 -6.33 -2.04
C ASP A 270 -45.41 -6.20 -2.54
N ALA A 271 -44.97 -5.00 -2.93
CA ALA A 271 -43.56 -4.71 -3.21
C ALA A 271 -42.66 -5.06 -2.02
N ARG A 272 -43.08 -4.77 -0.78
CA ARG A 272 -42.33 -5.15 0.43
C ARG A 272 -42.20 -6.66 0.61
N LYS A 273 -43.22 -7.45 0.26
CA LYS A 273 -43.16 -8.92 0.34
C LYS A 273 -42.22 -9.52 -0.72
N GLU A 274 -41.97 -8.80 -1.81
CA GLU A 274 -41.11 -9.23 -2.91
C GLU A 274 -39.61 -8.97 -2.65
N ILE A 275 -39.25 -8.15 -1.64
CA ILE A 275 -37.86 -7.80 -1.31
C ILE A 275 -36.93 -9.02 -1.23
N PRO A 276 -37.26 -10.12 -0.51
CA PRO A 276 -36.35 -11.26 -0.42
C PRO A 276 -36.05 -11.90 -1.78
N ALA A 277 -37.07 -12.06 -2.64
CA ALA A 277 -36.91 -12.67 -3.95
C ALA A 277 -36.11 -11.76 -4.92
N ILE A 278 -36.32 -10.44 -4.85
CA ILE A 278 -35.54 -9.49 -5.67
C ILE A 278 -34.08 -9.47 -5.22
N LYS A 279 -33.84 -9.55 -3.91
CA LYS A 279 -32.49 -9.59 -3.35
C LYS A 279 -31.73 -10.84 -3.80
N GLU A 280 -32.37 -12.00 -3.77
CA GLU A 280 -31.82 -13.26 -4.31
C GLU A 280 -31.47 -13.13 -5.79
N GLU A 281 -32.32 -12.46 -6.58
CA GLU A 281 -32.02 -12.20 -8.00
C GLU A 281 -30.83 -11.26 -8.19
N ILE A 282 -30.68 -10.21 -7.38
CA ILE A 282 -29.52 -9.31 -7.43
C ILE A 282 -28.24 -10.07 -7.07
N GLU A 283 -28.27 -10.92 -6.03
CA GLU A 283 -27.14 -11.76 -5.65
C GLU A 283 -26.75 -12.72 -6.79
N ARG A 284 -27.74 -13.37 -7.42
CA ARG A 284 -27.54 -14.25 -8.57
C ARG A 284 -26.91 -13.51 -9.75
N LEU A 285 -27.45 -12.34 -10.11
CA LEU A 285 -26.90 -11.52 -11.19
C LEU A 285 -25.48 -11.06 -10.88
N ARG A 286 -25.18 -10.66 -9.63
CA ARG A 286 -23.84 -10.27 -9.20
C ARG A 286 -22.83 -11.40 -9.37
N THR A 287 -23.22 -12.65 -9.14
CA THR A 287 -22.38 -13.82 -9.38
C THR A 287 -22.16 -14.09 -10.87
N VAL A 288 -23.22 -14.01 -11.69
CA VAL A 288 -23.12 -14.21 -13.15
C VAL A 288 -22.24 -13.14 -13.80
N TYR A 289 -22.46 -11.87 -13.45
CA TYR A 289 -21.83 -10.70 -14.05
C TYR A 289 -20.67 -10.14 -13.21
N HIS A 290 -19.96 -10.98 -12.46
CA HIS A 290 -18.87 -10.54 -11.57
C HIS A 290 -17.71 -9.84 -12.28
N ARG A 291 -17.56 -10.02 -13.60
CA ARG A 291 -16.55 -9.35 -14.43
C ARG A 291 -16.94 -7.92 -14.80
N ASP A 292 -18.24 -7.59 -14.81
CA ASP A 292 -18.70 -6.22 -15.00
C ASP A 292 -18.55 -5.47 -13.67
N LEU A 293 -17.41 -4.82 -13.48
CA LEU A 293 -17.07 -4.11 -12.24
C LEU A 293 -18.08 -3.00 -11.91
N SER A 294 -18.65 -2.34 -12.91
CA SER A 294 -19.67 -1.29 -12.71
C SER A 294 -20.92 -1.89 -12.08
N PHE A 295 -21.47 -2.94 -12.70
CA PHE A 295 -22.63 -3.63 -12.17
C PHE A 295 -22.34 -4.27 -10.81
N TYR A 296 -21.20 -4.95 -10.66
CA TYR A 296 -20.81 -5.59 -9.42
C TYR A 296 -20.78 -4.61 -8.24
N ASN A 297 -20.22 -3.41 -8.45
CA ASN A 297 -20.18 -2.37 -7.43
C ASN A 297 -21.58 -1.83 -7.11
N GLN A 298 -22.41 -1.54 -8.12
CA GLN A 298 -23.76 -1.00 -7.89
C GLN A 298 -24.68 -2.01 -7.19
N ALA A 299 -24.65 -3.28 -7.62
CA ALA A 299 -25.35 -4.37 -6.98
C ALA A 299 -24.88 -4.55 -5.52
N SER A 300 -23.57 -4.47 -5.26
CA SER A 300 -23.02 -4.59 -3.91
C SER A 300 -23.44 -3.43 -3.00
N ARG A 301 -23.45 -2.18 -3.50
CA ARG A 301 -23.95 -1.01 -2.77
C ARG A 301 -25.43 -1.14 -2.43
N LEU A 302 -26.26 -1.57 -3.38
CA LEU A 302 -27.69 -1.81 -3.14
C LEU A 302 -27.89 -2.91 -2.10
N LEU A 303 -27.17 -4.03 -2.22
CA LEU A 303 -27.23 -5.11 -1.24
C LEU A 303 -26.77 -4.67 0.15
N GLU A 304 -25.71 -3.85 0.26
CA GLU A 304 -25.28 -3.27 1.54
C GLU A 304 -26.39 -2.41 2.15
N TYR A 305 -27.02 -1.54 1.35
CA TYR A 305 -28.15 -0.72 1.79
C TYR A 305 -29.36 -1.57 2.24
N LEU A 306 -29.73 -2.62 1.50
CA LEU A 306 -30.83 -3.52 1.85
C LEU A 306 -30.53 -4.40 3.07
N ASN A 307 -29.26 -4.70 3.32
CA ASN A 307 -28.78 -5.45 4.48
C ASN A 307 -28.58 -4.57 5.72
N MET A 308 -28.84 -3.27 5.62
CA MET A 308 -28.64 -2.33 6.71
C MET A 308 -29.48 -2.76 7.94
N PRO A 309 -28.84 -3.02 9.09
CA PRO A 309 -29.55 -3.48 10.27
C PRO A 309 -30.45 -2.36 10.80
N VAL A 310 -31.63 -2.71 11.34
CA VAL A 310 -32.54 -1.72 11.95
C VAL A 310 -31.76 -0.78 12.88
N ILE A 311 -31.83 0.51 12.58
CA ILE A 311 -31.16 1.55 13.37
C ILE A 311 -31.73 1.51 14.78
N SER A 312 -30.89 1.12 15.73
CA SER A 312 -31.20 1.05 17.16
C SER A 312 -30.25 1.93 17.94
N GLY A 313 -30.56 2.23 19.20
CA GLY A 313 -29.62 2.94 20.07
C GLY A 313 -28.32 2.16 20.29
N GLN A 314 -27.21 2.86 20.46
CA GLN A 314 -25.91 2.28 20.86
C GLN A 314 -25.34 1.23 19.88
N MET A 315 -25.47 1.47 18.58
CA MET A 315 -24.84 0.66 17.52
C MET A 315 -23.32 0.56 17.70
N TYR A 316 -22.69 1.53 18.36
CA TYR A 316 -21.27 1.50 18.70
C TYR A 316 -20.85 0.35 19.64
N LEU A 317 -21.81 -0.36 20.26
CA LEU A 317 -21.56 -1.58 21.04
C LEU A 317 -21.44 -2.84 20.17
N ARG A 318 -21.75 -2.75 18.87
CA ARG A 318 -21.59 -3.84 17.91
C ARG A 318 -20.19 -3.81 17.30
N GLU A 319 -19.87 -4.86 16.53
CA GLU A 319 -18.65 -4.86 15.72
C GLU A 319 -18.72 -3.83 14.59
N PRO A 320 -17.65 -3.05 14.37
CA PRO A 320 -17.63 -2.03 13.32
C PRO A 320 -17.46 -2.66 11.93
N PRO A 321 -18.04 -2.06 10.87
CA PRO A 321 -17.81 -2.51 9.50
C PRO A 321 -16.36 -2.24 9.08
N MET A 322 -15.67 -3.25 8.58
CA MET A 322 -14.26 -3.13 8.16
C MET A 322 -14.09 -2.90 6.65
N GLU A 323 -15.17 -3.06 5.90
CA GLU A 323 -15.22 -2.92 4.45
C GLU A 323 -16.40 -2.01 4.09
N SER A 324 -16.35 -1.44 2.88
CA SER A 324 -17.46 -0.73 2.28
C SER A 324 -17.62 -1.16 0.83
N ALA A 325 -18.86 -1.38 0.38
CA ALA A 325 -19.14 -1.58 -1.03
C ALA A 325 -19.09 -0.24 -1.80
N ASP A 326 -19.20 0.89 -1.10
CA ASP A 326 -19.07 2.22 -1.66
C ASP A 326 -17.65 2.77 -1.48
N ARG A 327 -16.98 3.10 -2.58
CA ARG A 327 -15.64 3.71 -2.53
C ARG A 327 -15.68 5.21 -2.29
N TYR A 328 -16.86 5.83 -2.33
CA TYR A 328 -17.06 7.27 -2.25
C TYR A 328 -17.85 7.71 -1.02
N GLU A 329 -18.34 6.76 -0.21
CA GLU A 329 -19.07 7.05 1.01
C GLU A 329 -18.73 6.06 2.11
N MET A 330 -18.73 6.52 3.37
CA MET A 330 -18.58 5.63 4.51
C MET A 330 -19.83 4.74 4.68
N PRO A 331 -19.66 3.51 5.20
CA PRO A 331 -20.77 2.65 5.58
C PRO A 331 -21.76 3.39 6.48
N ILE A 332 -23.06 3.25 6.17
CA ILE A 332 -24.14 3.90 6.92
C ILE A 332 -24.07 3.55 8.41
N VAL A 333 -23.78 2.28 8.72
CA VAL A 333 -23.64 1.78 10.10
C VAL A 333 -22.55 2.54 10.85
N LEU A 334 -21.43 2.84 10.18
CA LEU A 334 -20.35 3.63 10.76
C LEU A 334 -20.81 5.07 11.02
N ARG A 335 -21.41 5.75 10.04
CA ARG A 335 -21.90 7.12 10.21
C ARG A 335 -22.90 7.24 11.39
N VAL A 336 -23.82 6.27 11.49
CA VAL A 336 -24.80 6.19 12.60
C VAL A 336 -24.11 5.98 13.95
N ALA A 337 -23.19 5.03 14.05
CA ALA A 337 -22.48 4.74 15.30
C ALA A 337 -21.63 5.93 15.77
N LEU A 338 -20.94 6.62 14.85
CA LEU A 338 -20.18 7.84 15.16
C LEU A 338 -21.10 8.97 15.68
N GLY A 339 -22.26 9.15 15.05
CA GLY A 339 -23.26 10.11 15.52
C GLY A 339 -23.76 9.80 16.93
N GLN A 340 -24.02 8.52 17.23
CA GLN A 340 -24.43 8.06 18.56
C GLN A 340 -23.32 8.24 19.60
N MET A 341 -22.08 7.90 19.27
CA MET A 341 -20.92 8.14 20.13
C MET A 341 -20.78 9.63 20.51
N ALA A 342 -21.02 10.55 19.58
CA ALA A 342 -20.98 11.98 19.84
C ALA A 342 -22.09 12.48 20.78
N ILE A 343 -23.30 11.89 20.71
CA ILE A 343 -24.40 12.21 21.64
C ILE A 343 -24.13 11.63 23.02
N ASP A 344 -23.82 10.33 23.08
CA ASP A 344 -23.66 9.58 24.32
C ASP A 344 -22.34 9.88 25.03
N LYS A 345 -21.46 10.67 24.38
CA LYS A 345 -20.09 10.96 24.80
C LYS A 345 -19.26 9.70 25.02
N TYR A 346 -19.60 8.66 24.26
CA TYR A 346 -18.86 7.42 24.24
C TYR A 346 -17.55 7.64 23.46
N PRO A 347 -16.36 7.36 24.04
CA PRO A 347 -15.11 7.55 23.34
C PRO A 347 -15.00 6.65 22.10
N LEU A 348 -14.49 7.19 21.00
CA LEU A 348 -14.10 6.42 19.83
C LEU A 348 -12.93 5.51 20.23
N ASN A 349 -13.16 4.20 20.20
CA ASN A 349 -12.13 3.20 20.49
C ASN A 349 -11.32 2.83 19.23
N ALA A 350 -10.25 2.05 19.41
CA ALA A 350 -9.35 1.67 18.33
C ALA A 350 -10.04 0.92 17.18
N SER A 351 -11.00 0.03 17.48
CA SER A 351 -11.71 -0.74 16.45
C SER A 351 -12.58 0.13 15.54
N TRP A 352 -13.31 1.09 16.12
CA TRP A 352 -14.13 2.02 15.36
C TRP A 352 -13.28 3.09 14.63
N ALA A 353 -12.16 3.52 15.24
CA ALA A 353 -11.21 4.40 14.56
C ALA A 353 -10.55 3.72 13.36
N LEU A 354 -10.24 2.43 13.46
CA LEU A 354 -9.70 1.62 12.38
C LEU A 354 -10.74 1.43 11.26
N SER A 355 -11.99 1.14 11.60
CA SER A 355 -13.09 1.09 10.64
C SER A 355 -13.22 2.41 9.87
N TRP A 356 -13.14 3.56 10.57
CA TRP A 356 -13.09 4.87 9.93
C TRP A 356 -11.88 4.98 9.00
N ALA A 357 -10.67 4.66 9.47
CA ALA A 357 -9.45 4.70 8.67
C ALA A 357 -9.52 3.87 7.38
N LEU A 358 -10.21 2.73 7.42
CA LEU A 358 -10.31 1.80 6.30
C LEU A 358 -11.45 2.11 5.34
N THR A 359 -12.48 2.85 5.77
CA THR A 359 -13.72 3.03 4.98
C THR A 359 -14.06 4.47 4.63
N ASP A 360 -13.42 5.48 5.22
CA ASP A 360 -13.61 6.88 4.78
C ASP A 360 -12.85 7.13 3.48
N PRO A 361 -13.55 7.50 2.38
CA PRO A 361 -12.92 7.76 1.08
C PRO A 361 -11.95 8.94 1.12
N ASN A 362 -12.10 9.84 2.08
CA ASN A 362 -11.25 11.01 2.22
C ASN A 362 -9.99 10.74 3.06
N ILE A 363 -9.76 9.49 3.46
CA ILE A 363 -8.53 9.06 4.11
C ILE A 363 -7.66 8.40 3.04
N SER A 364 -6.50 9.00 2.76
CA SER A 364 -5.54 8.44 1.82
C SER A 364 -4.89 7.20 2.44
N ARG A 365 -5.15 6.06 1.81
CA ARG A 365 -4.65 4.74 2.19
C ARG A 365 -3.55 4.38 1.18
N GLY A 366 -2.29 4.62 1.55
CA GLY A 366 -1.16 4.23 0.70
C GLY A 366 -1.10 2.72 0.44
N LYS A 367 -0.31 2.28 -0.55
CA LYS A 367 -0.10 0.85 -0.89
C LYS A 367 0.20 -0.06 0.32
N PRO A 368 0.95 0.36 1.37
CA PRO A 368 1.19 -0.48 2.54
C PRO A 368 -0.06 -0.90 3.30
N VAL A 369 -1.10 -0.06 3.34
CA VAL A 369 -2.36 -0.34 4.05
C VAL A 369 -3.08 -1.54 3.42
N GLY A 370 -3.12 -1.61 2.09
CA GLY A 370 -3.74 -2.71 1.36
C GLY A 370 -2.88 -3.98 1.34
N ARG A 371 -1.57 -3.85 1.01
CA ARG A 371 -0.67 -5.01 0.85
C ARG A 371 -0.35 -5.69 2.18
N CYS A 372 -0.36 -4.95 3.29
CA CYS A 372 -0.01 -5.43 4.62
C CYS A 372 -1.19 -5.27 5.59
N ALA A 373 -2.41 -5.61 5.17
CA ALA A 373 -3.65 -5.33 5.90
C ALA A 373 -3.62 -5.77 7.36
N ASP A 374 -3.27 -7.03 7.66
CA ASP A 374 -3.27 -7.54 9.04
C ASP A 374 -2.19 -6.87 9.93
N LEU A 375 -1.03 -6.58 9.35
CA LEU A 375 0.05 -5.87 10.04
C LEU A 375 -0.34 -4.42 10.32
N PHE A 376 -0.94 -3.75 9.33
CA PHE A 376 -1.46 -2.40 9.46
C PHE A 376 -2.54 -2.32 10.55
N GLN A 377 -3.52 -3.23 10.55
CA GLN A 377 -4.58 -3.21 11.57
C GLN A 377 -4.03 -3.41 12.98
N ARG A 378 -3.04 -4.29 13.17
CA ARG A 378 -2.39 -4.49 14.48
C ARG A 378 -1.61 -3.25 14.92
N LEU A 379 -0.77 -2.71 14.03
CA LEU A 379 0.03 -1.51 14.31
C LEU A 379 -0.87 -0.30 14.60
N PHE A 380 -1.88 -0.06 13.76
CA PHE A 380 -2.81 1.05 13.93
C PHE A 380 -3.53 1.02 15.27
N ARG A 381 -4.00 -0.17 15.73
CA ARG A 381 -4.64 -0.29 17.04
C ARG A 381 -3.69 0.05 18.18
N ALA A 382 -2.46 -0.49 18.13
CA ALA A 382 -1.44 -0.21 19.15
C ALA A 382 -1.09 1.29 19.22
N GLU A 383 -0.80 1.91 18.08
CA GLU A 383 -0.47 3.34 17.99
C GLU A 383 -1.65 4.24 18.41
N TYR A 384 -2.87 3.84 18.06
CA TYR A 384 -4.09 4.57 18.47
C TYR A 384 -4.27 4.52 19.99
N GLU A 385 -4.11 3.36 20.62
CA GLU A 385 -4.26 3.18 22.06
C GLU A 385 -3.16 3.89 22.84
N GLU A 386 -1.94 3.94 22.30
CA GLU A 386 -0.84 4.72 22.88
C GLU A 386 -1.09 6.23 22.79
N GLN A 387 -1.53 6.73 21.62
CA GLN A 387 -1.77 8.15 21.41
C GLN A 387 -3.07 8.65 22.09
N PHE A 388 -4.08 7.79 22.19
CA PHE A 388 -5.40 8.10 22.77
C PHE A 388 -5.85 7.02 23.78
N PRO A 389 -5.22 6.91 24.97
CA PRO A 389 -5.53 5.87 25.95
C PRO A 389 -7.00 5.88 26.43
N ASP A 390 -7.61 7.06 26.54
CA ASP A 390 -9.01 7.24 26.93
C ASP A 390 -9.99 7.27 25.74
N GLY A 391 -9.48 7.09 24.51
CA GLY A 391 -10.21 7.24 23.25
C GLY A 391 -10.52 8.68 22.86
N LEU A 392 -10.80 8.90 21.56
CA LEU A 392 -11.17 10.22 21.04
C LEU A 392 -12.64 10.54 21.33
N LYS A 393 -12.89 11.65 22.02
CA LYS A 393 -14.25 12.15 22.23
C LYS A 393 -14.72 12.92 20.99
N LEU A 394 -15.76 12.43 20.34
CA LEU A 394 -16.34 13.06 19.15
C LEU A 394 -17.15 14.30 19.54
N LEU A 395 -16.99 15.36 18.77
CA LEU A 395 -17.76 16.59 18.96
C LEU A 395 -19.13 16.46 18.32
N ARG A 396 -20.18 16.88 19.03
CA ARG A 396 -21.51 17.02 18.47
C ARG A 396 -21.58 18.29 17.62
N ASN A 397 -21.60 18.15 16.30
CA ASN A 397 -21.87 19.23 15.37
C ASN A 397 -23.38 19.47 15.21
N LYS A 398 -23.73 20.58 14.54
CA LYS A 398 -25.12 20.98 14.30
C LYS A 398 -25.76 20.30 13.09
N THR A 399 -24.97 19.69 12.22
CA THR A 399 -25.48 19.04 11.00
C THR A 399 -26.10 17.70 11.34
N ARG A 400 -27.35 17.50 10.92
CA ARG A 400 -28.07 16.23 11.12
C ARG A 400 -27.60 15.18 10.13
N LEU A 401 -27.61 13.92 10.58
CA LEU A 401 -27.29 12.77 9.76
C LEU A 401 -28.50 12.37 8.90
N TRP A 402 -28.25 12.34 7.60
CA TRP A 402 -29.16 11.84 6.57
C TRP A 402 -28.57 10.60 5.94
N VAL A 403 -29.41 9.58 5.77
CA VAL A 403 -29.05 8.32 5.13
C VAL A 403 -29.87 8.20 3.85
N ALA A 404 -29.18 8.01 2.73
CA ALA A 404 -29.81 7.82 1.44
C ALA A 404 -28.99 6.81 0.63
N TYR A 405 -29.66 6.06 -0.22
CA TYR A 405 -29.00 5.28 -1.26
C TYR A 405 -28.96 6.10 -2.54
N ARG A 406 -27.81 6.12 -3.22
CA ARG A 406 -27.68 6.73 -4.54
C ARG A 406 -27.96 5.68 -5.62
N PRO A 407 -29.11 5.73 -6.30
CA PRO A 407 -29.46 4.74 -7.31
C PRO A 407 -28.57 4.83 -8.54
N SER A 408 -28.41 3.70 -9.23
CA SER A 408 -27.71 3.66 -10.51
C SER A 408 -28.53 4.32 -11.63
N SER A 409 -29.86 4.24 -11.54
CA SER A 409 -30.77 4.96 -12.43
C SER A 409 -30.87 6.45 -12.09
N ALA A 410 -30.48 7.30 -13.04
CA ALA A 410 -30.64 8.77 -12.96
C ALA A 410 -32.11 9.25 -12.93
N TYR A 411 -33.08 8.35 -13.11
CA TYR A 411 -34.51 8.66 -13.11
C TYR A 411 -35.17 8.41 -11.76
N LEU A 412 -34.44 7.77 -10.82
CA LEU A 412 -34.92 7.50 -9.48
C LEU A 412 -34.45 8.61 -8.54
N ASP A 413 -35.41 9.29 -7.95
CA ASP A 413 -35.17 10.21 -6.84
C ASP A 413 -35.51 9.46 -5.54
N VAL A 414 -34.48 8.96 -4.86
CA VAL A 414 -34.63 8.21 -3.61
C VAL A 414 -34.60 9.19 -2.45
N PRO A 415 -35.67 9.28 -1.64
CA PRO A 415 -35.74 10.25 -0.57
C PRO A 415 -34.70 9.97 0.50
N GLU A 416 -34.03 11.02 0.97
CA GLU A 416 -33.15 10.90 2.13
C GLU A 416 -33.97 10.62 3.40
N ILE A 417 -33.49 9.69 4.21
CA ILE A 417 -34.14 9.29 5.45
C ILE A 417 -33.41 9.97 6.62
N PRO A 418 -34.10 10.84 7.39
CA PRO A 418 -33.49 11.43 8.59
C PRO A 418 -33.33 10.36 9.66
N VAL A 419 -32.13 10.26 10.25
CA VAL A 419 -31.86 9.34 11.36
C VAL A 419 -32.06 10.07 12.70
N GLY A 420 -33.27 10.56 12.92
CA GLY A 420 -33.63 11.34 14.11
C GLY A 420 -32.78 12.60 14.28
N ASP A 421 -32.32 12.86 15.51
CA ASP A 421 -31.46 14.02 15.86
C ASP A 421 -29.96 13.68 15.89
N LEU A 422 -29.54 12.58 15.24
CA LEU A 422 -28.13 12.19 15.22
C LEU A 422 -27.28 13.24 14.46
N PRO A 423 -26.13 13.64 15.02
CA PRO A 423 -25.19 14.51 14.32
C PRO A 423 -24.40 13.73 13.26
N ASP A 424 -24.15 14.35 12.10
CA ASP A 424 -23.23 13.79 11.11
C ASP A 424 -21.79 14.21 11.40
N VAL A 425 -21.08 13.37 12.14
CA VAL A 425 -19.70 13.63 12.55
C VAL A 425 -18.74 13.64 11.34
N SER A 426 -19.09 12.92 10.26
CA SER A 426 -18.22 12.73 9.08
C SER A 426 -17.91 14.02 8.33
N ILE A 427 -18.78 15.03 8.46
CA ILE A 427 -18.65 16.33 7.79
C ILE A 427 -17.48 17.13 8.38
N THR A 428 -17.09 16.87 9.63
CA THR A 428 -16.01 17.59 10.28
C THR A 428 -14.66 16.94 10.01
N SER A 429 -13.73 17.69 9.41
CA SER A 429 -12.41 17.16 9.05
C SER A 429 -11.46 16.96 10.24
N ALA A 430 -11.75 17.50 11.42
CA ALA A 430 -10.80 17.53 12.54
C ALA A 430 -10.41 16.13 13.03
N THR A 431 -11.39 15.25 13.25
CA THR A 431 -11.13 13.86 13.67
C THR A 431 -10.49 13.06 12.53
N ARG A 432 -10.97 13.24 11.29
CA ARG A 432 -10.39 12.62 10.09
C ARG A 432 -8.90 12.94 9.96
N LYS A 433 -8.49 14.20 10.14
CA LYS A 433 -7.08 14.61 10.08
C LYS A 433 -6.22 13.90 11.13
N LYS A 434 -6.73 13.69 12.35
CA LYS A 434 -6.02 12.93 13.39
C LYS A 434 -5.83 11.47 12.99
N ILE A 435 -6.88 10.85 12.44
CA ILE A 435 -6.82 9.47 11.95
C ILE A 435 -5.85 9.38 10.76
N GLN A 436 -5.87 10.31 9.81
CA GLN A 436 -4.95 10.35 8.67
C GLN A 436 -3.48 10.37 9.10
N VAL A 437 -3.13 11.14 10.15
CA VAL A 437 -1.76 11.17 10.70
C VAL A 437 -1.35 9.79 11.22
N LEU A 438 -2.23 9.09 11.92
CA LEU A 438 -1.98 7.71 12.36
C LEU A 438 -1.83 6.74 11.20
N VAL A 439 -2.70 6.83 10.19
CA VAL A 439 -2.62 6.02 8.97
C VAL A 439 -1.27 6.21 8.29
N GLN A 440 -0.84 7.46 8.13
CA GLN A 440 0.43 7.78 7.48
C GLN A 440 1.64 7.30 8.31
N GLY A 441 1.58 7.45 9.64
CA GLY A 441 2.60 6.91 10.55
C GLY A 441 2.76 5.40 10.39
N CYS A 442 1.65 4.66 10.47
CA CYS A 442 1.65 3.20 10.29
C CYS A 442 2.13 2.80 8.90
N ALA A 443 1.66 3.49 7.85
CA ALA A 443 2.06 3.21 6.47
C ALA A 443 3.56 3.45 6.25
N SER A 444 4.15 4.45 6.90
CA SER A 444 5.59 4.75 6.81
C SER A 444 6.45 3.64 7.42
N VAL A 445 6.05 3.11 8.59
CA VAL A 445 6.72 1.98 9.25
C VAL A 445 6.65 0.72 8.38
N LEU A 446 5.50 0.49 7.73
CA LEU A 446 5.29 -0.68 6.89
C LEU A 446 5.81 -0.52 5.45
N ALA A 447 6.24 0.67 5.04
CA ALA A 447 6.62 0.94 3.65
C ALA A 447 7.78 0.07 3.15
N PRO A 448 8.89 -0.14 3.91
CA PRO A 448 9.99 -0.99 3.45
C PRO A 448 9.54 -2.45 3.24
N PHE A 449 8.82 -3.01 4.21
CA PHE A 449 8.26 -4.36 4.11
C PHE A 449 7.25 -4.47 2.95
N SER A 450 6.36 -3.49 2.80
CA SER A 450 5.39 -3.46 1.68
C SER A 450 6.06 -3.44 0.31
N ARG A 451 7.18 -2.71 0.15
CA ARG A 451 7.95 -2.71 -1.11
C ARG A 451 8.59 -4.08 -1.36
N TYR A 452 9.14 -4.70 -0.32
CA TYR A 452 9.70 -6.05 -0.40
C TYR A 452 8.66 -7.09 -0.81
N MET A 453 7.47 -7.05 -0.19
CA MET A 453 6.32 -7.89 -0.54
C MET A 453 5.88 -7.68 -1.99
N GLY A 454 5.86 -6.43 -2.46
CA GLY A 454 5.49 -6.12 -3.84
C GLY A 454 6.48 -6.66 -4.88
N ARG A 455 7.78 -6.72 -4.56
CA ARG A 455 8.81 -7.31 -5.42
C ARG A 455 8.79 -8.84 -5.42
N ASN A 456 8.32 -9.45 -4.33
CA ASN A 456 8.28 -10.90 -4.13
C ASN A 456 6.83 -11.41 -4.07
N ALA A 457 5.93 -10.88 -4.92
CA ALA A 457 4.50 -11.18 -4.83
C ALA A 457 4.18 -12.67 -5.03
N ASP A 458 4.97 -13.37 -5.86
CA ASP A 458 4.75 -14.77 -6.22
C ASP A 458 5.34 -15.78 -5.21
N ASP A 459 6.13 -15.32 -4.25
CA ASP A 459 6.90 -16.17 -3.33
C ASP A 459 6.53 -15.86 -1.88
N LEU A 460 5.48 -16.54 -1.40
CA LEU A 460 4.93 -16.36 -0.05
C LEU A 460 5.92 -16.76 1.05
N ASP A 461 6.81 -17.73 0.78
CA ASP A 461 7.78 -18.19 1.79
C ASP A 461 8.80 -17.09 2.12
N LYS A 462 9.14 -16.24 1.14
CA LYS A 462 10.01 -15.08 1.36
C LYS A 462 9.40 -14.02 2.28
N HIS A 463 8.08 -13.99 2.47
CA HIS A 463 7.41 -12.99 3.32
C HIS A 463 7.71 -13.19 4.80
N GLU A 464 8.12 -14.41 5.19
CA GLU A 464 8.54 -14.76 6.56
C GLU A 464 10.06 -14.97 6.69
N SER A 465 10.83 -14.69 5.64
CA SER A 465 12.29 -14.75 5.69
C SER A 465 12.88 -13.72 6.66
N LEU A 466 14.07 -13.97 7.20
CA LEU A 466 14.80 -13.05 8.07
C LEU A 466 14.91 -11.65 7.42
N GLU A 467 15.19 -11.60 6.13
CA GLU A 467 15.31 -10.35 5.37
C GLU A 467 14.03 -9.51 5.44
N ALA A 468 12.87 -10.16 5.34
CA ALA A 468 11.57 -9.52 5.43
C ALA A 468 11.26 -9.11 6.88
N LEU A 469 11.53 -9.98 7.85
CA LEU A 469 11.33 -9.71 9.28
C LEU A 469 12.12 -8.48 9.74
N LEU A 470 13.38 -8.34 9.31
CA LEU A 470 14.25 -7.21 9.66
C LEU A 470 13.73 -5.85 9.13
N LEU A 471 12.76 -5.84 8.22
CA LEU A 471 12.07 -4.62 7.75
C LEU A 471 10.87 -4.22 8.61
N LEU A 472 10.53 -5.02 9.63
CA LEU A 472 9.41 -4.80 10.54
C LEU A 472 9.92 -4.57 11.98
N PRO A 473 9.21 -3.75 12.78
CA PRO A 473 9.38 -3.75 14.23
C PRO A 473 9.16 -5.14 14.82
N VAL A 474 9.97 -5.52 15.81
CA VAL A 474 9.92 -6.85 16.47
C VAL A 474 8.54 -7.16 17.06
N SER A 475 7.80 -6.14 17.50
CA SER A 475 6.43 -6.28 18.00
C SER A 475 5.46 -6.86 16.96
N LEU A 476 5.72 -6.62 15.66
CA LEU A 476 4.91 -7.08 14.54
C LEU A 476 5.37 -8.42 13.94
N TRP A 477 6.52 -8.94 14.36
CA TRP A 477 7.03 -10.23 13.88
C TRP A 477 6.03 -11.37 14.16
N PRO A 478 6.00 -12.42 13.32
CA PRO A 478 5.23 -13.64 13.57
C PRO A 478 5.59 -14.28 14.92
N GLU A 479 4.65 -15.02 15.51
CA GLU A 479 4.85 -15.60 16.84
C GLU A 479 6.05 -16.56 16.91
N TYR A 480 6.29 -17.35 15.85
CA TYR A 480 7.45 -18.25 15.80
C TYR A 480 8.77 -17.46 15.89
N ALA A 481 8.91 -16.36 15.14
CA ALA A 481 10.15 -15.58 15.12
C ALA A 481 10.38 -14.88 16.47
N ARG A 482 9.32 -14.36 17.10
CA ARG A 482 9.38 -13.81 18.46
C ARG A 482 9.71 -14.87 19.51
N HIS A 483 9.26 -16.11 19.31
CA HIS A 483 9.62 -17.24 20.16
C HIS A 483 11.09 -17.62 19.99
N GLU A 484 11.58 -17.74 18.76
CA GLU A 484 13.00 -18.02 18.46
C GLU A 484 13.92 -16.94 19.04
N LEU A 485 13.54 -15.68 18.95
CA LEU A 485 14.30 -14.56 19.54
C LEU A 485 14.39 -14.68 21.08
N ARG A 486 13.28 -15.00 21.75
CA ARG A 486 13.25 -15.25 23.20
C ARG A 486 14.04 -16.51 23.59
N GLN A 487 13.96 -17.56 22.77
CA GLN A 487 14.71 -18.79 23.00
C GLN A 487 16.21 -18.53 22.88
N LEU A 488 16.64 -17.78 21.87
CA LEU A 488 18.03 -17.37 21.68
C LEU A 488 18.53 -16.52 22.85
N GLN A 489 17.72 -15.58 23.35
CA GLN A 489 18.03 -14.83 24.57
C GLN A 489 18.21 -15.76 25.78
N SER A 490 17.34 -16.77 25.95
CA SER A 490 17.44 -17.75 27.04
C SER A 490 18.64 -18.69 26.89
N GLU A 491 19.00 -19.09 25.67
CA GLU A 491 20.15 -19.95 25.39
C GLU A 491 21.47 -19.24 25.67
N VAL A 492 21.53 -17.93 25.43
CA VAL A 492 22.67 -17.08 25.81
C VAL A 492 22.70 -16.90 27.32
N GLY A 493 21.57 -16.63 27.97
CA GLY A 493 21.46 -16.50 29.42
C GLY A 493 22.43 -15.46 29.97
N THR A 494 23.35 -15.87 30.85
CA THR A 494 24.47 -15.03 31.35
C THR A 494 25.81 -15.38 30.70
N GLY A 495 25.81 -16.26 29.70
CA GLY A 495 27.00 -16.81 29.09
C GLY A 495 27.20 -16.38 27.65
N THR A 496 27.85 -17.26 26.88
CA THR A 496 28.17 -17.08 25.47
C THR A 496 27.72 -18.29 24.68
N LYS A 497 27.21 -18.09 23.47
CA LYS A 497 26.80 -19.15 22.54
C LYS A 497 27.56 -19.01 21.23
N LEU A 498 28.32 -20.04 20.88
CA LEU A 498 28.98 -20.17 19.59
C LEU A 498 28.04 -20.88 18.60
N MET A 499 27.91 -20.33 17.39
CA MET A 499 27.19 -20.94 16.27
C MET A 499 27.69 -20.34 14.93
N THR A 500 27.17 -20.77 13.79
CA THR A 500 27.45 -20.10 12.50
C THR A 500 26.36 -19.07 12.15
N LEU A 501 26.68 -18.13 11.25
CA LEU A 501 25.68 -17.18 10.75
C LEU A 501 24.52 -17.90 10.03
N ASP A 502 24.82 -18.97 9.30
CA ASP A 502 23.83 -19.79 8.62
C ASP A 502 22.88 -20.47 9.61
N GLN A 503 23.41 -21.07 10.69
CA GLN A 503 22.60 -21.66 11.76
C GLN A 503 21.66 -20.64 12.40
N LEU A 504 22.09 -19.39 12.53
CA LEU A 504 21.23 -18.31 13.05
C LEU A 504 20.15 -17.92 12.04
N SER A 505 20.52 -17.78 10.76
CA SER A 505 19.61 -17.37 9.68
C SER A 505 18.50 -18.40 9.43
N ILE A 506 18.83 -19.70 9.51
CA ILE A 506 17.89 -20.82 9.34
C ILE A 506 16.77 -20.78 10.40
N ARG A 507 17.05 -20.35 11.64
CA ARG A 507 16.01 -20.21 12.69
C ARG A 507 14.92 -19.21 12.29
N PHE A 508 15.25 -18.27 11.42
CA PHE A 508 14.35 -17.25 10.90
C PHE A 508 13.96 -17.49 9.44
N LYS A 509 14.01 -18.76 8.98
CA LYS A 509 13.58 -19.19 7.63
C LYS A 509 14.31 -18.49 6.48
N SER A 510 15.58 -18.13 6.69
CA SER A 510 16.45 -17.67 5.62
C SER A 510 17.58 -18.64 5.37
N ASP A 511 17.88 -18.86 4.09
CA ASP A 511 19.03 -19.61 3.62
C ASP A 511 20.04 -18.70 2.90
N GLY A 512 21.31 -19.09 2.94
CA GLY A 512 22.35 -18.42 2.17
C GLY A 512 22.89 -17.12 2.77
N ALA A 513 23.58 -16.36 1.91
CA ALA A 513 24.38 -15.22 2.32
C ALA A 513 23.53 -13.99 2.64
N GLN A 514 23.67 -13.48 3.87
CA GLN A 514 23.03 -12.24 4.31
C GLN A 514 23.83 -11.03 3.86
N ALA A 515 23.16 -10.02 3.30
CA ALA A 515 23.75 -8.75 2.95
C ALA A 515 24.23 -8.00 4.21
N ARG A 516 25.28 -7.16 4.07
CA ARG A 516 25.84 -6.38 5.19
C ARG A 516 24.78 -5.59 5.96
N ASN A 517 23.81 -5.01 5.26
CA ASN A 517 22.73 -4.22 5.87
C ASN A 517 21.76 -5.08 6.70
N GLN A 518 21.50 -6.32 6.28
CA GLN A 518 20.67 -7.28 7.02
C GLN A 518 21.38 -7.71 8.30
N ILE A 519 22.69 -7.99 8.23
CA ILE A 519 23.50 -8.33 9.42
C ILE A 519 23.50 -7.16 10.41
N ILE A 520 23.64 -5.92 9.93
CA ILE A 520 23.55 -4.72 10.77
C ILE A 520 22.17 -4.61 11.44
N ALA A 521 21.08 -4.84 10.70
CA ALA A 521 19.74 -4.82 11.25
C ALA A 521 19.53 -5.92 12.31
N LEU A 522 20.05 -7.12 12.05
CA LEU A 522 20.02 -8.24 12.99
C LEU A 522 20.78 -7.92 14.28
N ILE A 523 21.97 -7.33 14.19
CA ILE A 523 22.74 -6.91 15.38
C ILE A 523 21.93 -5.93 16.23
N LYS A 524 21.24 -4.95 15.62
CA LYS A 524 20.39 -4.00 16.35
C LYS A 524 19.21 -4.69 17.06
N VAL A 525 18.54 -5.62 16.37
CA VAL A 525 17.45 -6.41 16.98
C VAL A 525 17.94 -7.24 18.17
N LEU A 526 19.13 -7.82 18.08
CA LEU A 526 19.73 -8.58 19.17
C LEU A 526 20.14 -7.66 20.35
N GLU A 527 20.65 -6.47 20.06
CA GLU A 527 21.04 -5.49 21.08
C GLU A 527 19.86 -4.97 21.88
N ASP A 528 18.71 -4.72 21.24
CA ASP A 528 17.44 -4.37 21.90
C ASP A 528 16.98 -5.48 22.87
N MET A 529 17.41 -6.73 22.61
CA MET A 529 17.17 -7.90 23.46
C MET A 529 18.31 -8.18 24.45
N HIS A 530 19.27 -7.27 24.64
CA HIS A 530 20.43 -7.45 25.51
C HIS A 530 21.34 -8.62 25.10
N VAL A 531 21.40 -8.90 23.78
CA VAL A 531 22.28 -9.90 23.18
C VAL A 531 23.26 -9.20 22.24
N GLY A 532 24.56 -9.29 22.54
CA GLY A 532 25.62 -8.85 21.66
C GLY A 532 26.04 -9.95 20.68
N MET A 533 26.61 -9.54 19.54
CA MET A 533 27.10 -10.45 18.50
C MET A 533 28.55 -10.08 18.11
N GLU A 534 29.42 -11.09 18.04
CA GLU A 534 30.72 -11.03 17.38
C GLU A 534 30.76 -11.94 16.13
N PRO A 535 31.36 -11.52 15.01
CA PRO A 535 32.08 -10.26 14.80
C PRO A 535 31.16 -9.04 14.67
N ASP A 536 31.51 -7.94 15.34
CA ASP A 536 30.69 -6.71 15.29
C ASP A 536 30.89 -5.88 14.03
N VAL A 537 29.93 -5.93 13.11
CA VAL A 537 29.93 -5.13 11.87
C VAL A 537 29.77 -3.63 12.16
N LEU A 538 29.08 -3.25 13.25
CA LEU A 538 28.92 -1.85 13.68
C LEU A 538 30.24 -1.24 14.20
N ALA A 539 31.17 -2.09 14.67
CA ALA A 539 32.52 -1.67 15.08
C ALA A 539 33.51 -1.57 13.89
N GLY A 540 33.04 -1.72 12.65
CA GLY A 540 33.87 -1.65 11.45
C GLY A 540 34.50 -3.00 11.06
N ASN A 541 34.12 -4.10 11.70
CA ASN A 541 34.59 -5.41 11.29
C ASN A 541 33.97 -5.86 9.95
N ARG A 542 34.61 -6.85 9.33
CA ARG A 542 34.10 -7.51 8.14
C ARG A 542 32.79 -8.23 8.48
N ALA A 543 31.83 -8.16 7.56
CA ALA A 543 30.61 -8.96 7.67
C ALA A 543 30.93 -10.47 7.59
N PRO A 544 30.43 -11.30 8.52
CA PRO A 544 30.63 -12.74 8.49
C PRO A 544 29.93 -13.36 7.27
N LYS A 545 30.53 -14.41 6.71
CA LYS A 545 29.90 -15.29 5.71
C LYS A 545 29.01 -16.34 6.40
N PRO A 546 28.14 -17.06 5.66
CA PRO A 546 27.25 -18.08 6.24
C PRO A 546 27.96 -19.13 7.11
N GLU A 547 29.10 -19.63 6.63
CA GLU A 547 29.93 -20.66 7.29
C GLU A 547 30.78 -20.10 8.45
N ASP A 548 30.90 -18.77 8.56
CA ASP A 548 31.76 -18.14 9.56
C ASP A 548 31.15 -18.30 10.96
N SER A 549 32.02 -18.53 11.95
CA SER A 549 31.61 -18.64 13.35
C SER A 549 31.25 -17.28 13.92
N ILE A 550 30.12 -17.23 14.60
CA ILE A 550 29.62 -16.07 15.35
C ILE A 550 29.46 -16.44 16.82
N VAL A 551 29.65 -15.46 17.69
CA VAL A 551 29.43 -15.63 19.13
C VAL A 551 28.39 -14.64 19.61
N LEU A 552 27.33 -15.18 20.20
CA LEU A 552 26.28 -14.42 20.87
C LEU A 552 26.59 -14.36 22.36
N PHE A 553 26.42 -13.21 23.00
CA PHE A 553 26.76 -13.04 24.41
C PHE A 553 25.79 -12.08 25.10
N ALA A 554 25.59 -12.24 26.41
CA ALA A 554 24.76 -11.34 27.19
C ALA A 554 25.43 -9.96 27.30
N THR A 555 24.70 -8.90 26.97
CA THR A 555 25.22 -7.52 27.04
C THR A 555 24.23 -6.60 27.75
N GLU A 556 24.73 -5.76 28.65
CA GLU A 556 23.91 -4.73 29.28
C GLU A 556 23.98 -3.43 28.45
N PRO A 557 22.90 -2.65 28.39
CA PRO A 557 22.90 -1.38 27.68
C PRO A 557 23.83 -0.39 28.42
N ASP A 558 24.95 0.00 27.79
CA ASP A 558 25.87 1.05 28.28
C ASP A 558 25.69 2.33 27.43
N PRO A 559 24.77 3.24 27.80
CA PRO A 559 24.53 4.46 27.05
C PRO A 559 25.77 5.37 27.09
N GLY A 560 26.36 5.61 25.91
CA GLY A 560 27.56 6.46 25.75
C GLY A 560 28.87 5.69 25.61
N MET A 561 28.82 4.37 25.44
CA MET A 561 29.97 3.54 25.11
C MET A 561 30.36 3.67 23.63
N SER A 562 31.60 4.11 23.35
CA SER A 562 32.18 3.91 22.02
C SER A 562 32.52 2.44 21.83
N ARG A 563 31.98 1.82 20.78
CA ARG A 563 32.24 0.42 20.42
C ARG A 563 33.72 0.14 20.19
N VAL A 564 34.43 1.16 19.70
CA VAL A 564 35.87 1.12 19.42
C VAL A 564 36.56 2.19 20.25
N THR A 565 37.58 1.80 21.01
CA THR A 565 38.52 2.70 21.69
C THR A 565 39.94 2.26 21.37
N VAL A 566 40.94 3.13 21.60
CA VAL A 566 42.35 2.79 21.38
C VAL A 566 42.74 1.59 22.23
N ASP A 567 42.44 1.63 23.53
CA ASP A 567 42.71 0.55 24.48
C ASP A 567 42.02 -0.77 24.08
N TYR A 568 40.78 -0.70 23.57
CA TYR A 568 40.07 -1.87 23.07
C TYR A 568 40.76 -2.50 21.85
N ASN A 569 41.24 -1.67 20.92
CA ASN A 569 41.96 -2.18 19.74
C ASN A 569 43.28 -2.85 20.13
N VAL A 570 44.01 -2.30 21.11
CA VAL A 570 45.22 -2.93 21.66
C VAL A 570 44.88 -4.29 22.28
N ALA A 571 43.80 -4.37 23.05
CA ALA A 571 43.30 -5.61 23.64
C ALA A 571 42.93 -6.67 22.57
N VAL A 572 42.21 -6.28 21.51
CA VAL A 572 41.89 -7.16 20.37
C VAL A 572 43.15 -7.71 19.70
N VAL A 573 44.14 -6.85 19.40
CA VAL A 573 45.40 -7.28 18.77
C VAL A 573 46.19 -8.21 19.69
N THR A 574 46.16 -7.95 21.00
CA THR A 574 46.78 -8.82 22.01
C THR A 574 46.14 -10.22 21.96
N LEU A 575 44.80 -10.30 21.93
CA LEU A 575 44.07 -11.56 21.84
C LEU A 575 44.26 -12.28 20.50
N ASP A 576 44.37 -11.56 19.39
CA ASP A 576 44.64 -12.15 18.07
C ASP A 576 45.99 -12.89 18.07
N LEU A 577 47.03 -12.25 18.61
CA LEU A 577 48.35 -12.87 18.74
C LEU A 577 48.35 -14.00 19.77
N ALA A 578 47.68 -13.81 20.90
CA ALA A 578 47.66 -14.81 21.96
C ALA A 578 46.89 -16.07 21.56
N SER A 579 45.76 -15.91 20.87
CA SER A 579 45.00 -17.02 20.26
C SER A 579 45.84 -17.75 19.23
N SER A 580 46.56 -17.03 18.37
CA SER A 580 47.46 -17.62 17.38
C SER A 580 48.54 -18.50 18.04
N VAL A 581 49.12 -18.07 19.17
CA VAL A 581 50.11 -18.84 19.95
C VAL A 581 49.47 -20.04 20.65
N ALA A 582 48.25 -19.88 21.18
CA ALA A 582 47.52 -20.96 21.84
C ALA A 582 47.12 -22.09 20.87
N THR A 583 46.81 -21.78 19.61
CA THR A 583 46.33 -22.75 18.62
C THR A 583 47.44 -23.47 17.83
N VAL A 584 48.71 -23.06 17.94
CA VAL A 584 49.82 -23.59 17.11
C VAL A 584 49.96 -25.10 17.22
N ASP A 585 49.81 -25.65 18.43
CA ASP A 585 50.06 -27.07 18.70
C ASP A 585 48.85 -27.96 18.33
N GLY A 586 47.87 -27.46 17.58
CA GLY A 586 46.74 -28.23 17.08
C GLY A 586 45.62 -28.51 18.08
N GLY A 587 45.69 -27.92 19.28
CA GLY A 587 44.62 -27.98 20.28
C GLY A 587 44.77 -26.91 21.36
N THR A 588 43.70 -26.18 21.65
CA THR A 588 43.63 -25.19 22.73
C THR A 588 43.42 -25.90 24.06
N SER A 589 44.35 -25.74 25.01
CA SER A 589 44.17 -26.28 26.35
C SER A 589 43.12 -25.46 27.13
N GLN A 590 42.31 -26.12 27.95
CA GLN A 590 41.36 -25.42 28.84
C GLN A 590 42.07 -24.45 29.80
N HIS A 591 43.35 -24.72 30.12
CA HIS A 591 44.13 -23.87 31.01
C HIS A 591 44.58 -22.57 30.33
N ALA A 592 45.01 -22.61 29.06
CA ALA A 592 45.32 -21.41 28.28
C ALA A 592 44.10 -20.51 28.10
N VAL A 593 42.92 -21.09 27.83
CA VAL A 593 41.68 -20.31 27.72
C VAL A 593 41.34 -19.63 29.05
N ALA A 594 41.42 -20.35 30.18
CA ALA A 594 41.17 -19.78 31.50
C ALA A 594 42.15 -18.64 31.86
N LEU A 595 43.43 -18.76 31.47
CA LEU A 595 44.41 -17.70 31.67
C LEU A 595 44.15 -16.47 30.81
N LEU A 596 43.71 -16.66 29.56
CA LEU A 596 43.31 -15.55 28.70
C LEU A 596 42.07 -14.83 29.23
N GLU A 597 41.06 -15.57 29.70
CA GLU A 597 39.88 -14.99 30.35
C GLU A 597 40.26 -14.21 31.62
N GLN A 598 41.14 -14.78 32.46
CA GLN A 598 41.65 -14.10 33.66
C GLN A 598 42.45 -12.84 33.29
N HIS A 599 43.21 -12.88 32.19
CA HIS A 599 43.94 -11.71 31.70
C HIS A 599 42.99 -10.62 31.22
N ILE A 600 41.93 -10.97 30.48
CA ILE A 600 40.87 -10.03 30.09
C ILE A 600 40.22 -9.40 31.34
N ASP A 601 39.94 -10.20 32.37
CA ASP A 601 39.37 -9.69 33.63
C ASP A 601 40.31 -8.73 34.38
N SER A 602 41.62 -8.90 34.23
CA SER A 602 42.64 -8.03 34.83
C SER A 602 42.76 -6.65 34.20
N TRP A 603 42.19 -6.43 32.99
CA TRP A 603 42.23 -5.15 32.28
C TRP A 603 41.29 -4.11 32.91
N GLY A 604 41.70 -3.60 34.07
CA GLY A 604 40.99 -2.60 34.88
C GLY A 604 40.58 -1.33 34.14
N HIS A 605 41.35 -0.94 33.12
CA HIS A 605 41.12 0.23 32.27
C HIS A 605 39.96 0.04 31.28
N LEU A 606 39.59 -1.21 30.97
CA LEU A 606 38.43 -1.53 30.13
C LEU A 606 37.17 -1.66 30.97
N ARG A 607 36.04 -1.21 30.42
CA ARG A 607 34.72 -1.39 31.05
C ARG A 607 34.30 -2.86 31.04
N VAL A 608 33.35 -3.22 31.91
CA VAL A 608 32.80 -4.58 32.00
C VAL A 608 32.23 -5.03 30.64
N ALA A 609 31.47 -4.18 29.95
CA ALA A 609 30.93 -4.50 28.63
C ALA A 609 32.01 -4.81 27.58
N HIS A 610 33.12 -4.05 27.55
CA HIS A 610 34.26 -4.34 26.67
C HIS A 610 34.92 -5.67 27.02
N ARG A 611 35.08 -5.99 28.32
CA ARG A 611 35.66 -7.27 28.75
C ARG A 611 34.78 -8.46 28.36
N THR A 612 33.46 -8.37 28.57
CA THR A 612 32.52 -9.42 28.15
C THR A 612 32.56 -9.64 26.64
N ARG A 613 32.60 -8.55 25.87
CA ARG A 613 32.76 -8.60 24.41
C ARG A 613 34.08 -9.23 23.97
N LEU A 614 35.19 -8.88 24.64
CA LEU A 614 36.51 -9.48 24.37
C LEU A 614 36.55 -10.98 24.69
N LYS A 615 35.83 -11.44 25.72
CA LYS A 615 35.68 -12.88 25.99
C LYS A 615 34.91 -13.59 24.87
N ALA A 616 33.83 -12.98 24.38
CA ALA A 616 33.10 -13.52 23.22
C ALA A 616 33.98 -13.55 21.95
N TYR A 617 34.75 -12.49 21.71
CA TYR A 617 35.71 -12.41 20.62
C TYR A 617 36.81 -13.49 20.74
N LEU A 618 37.34 -13.73 21.94
CA LEU A 618 38.33 -14.78 22.19
C LEU A 618 37.78 -16.17 21.80
N LEU A 619 36.55 -16.50 22.22
CA LEU A 619 35.92 -17.79 21.87
C LEU A 619 35.80 -17.99 20.35
N MET A 620 35.50 -16.92 19.61
CA MET A 620 35.48 -16.94 18.15
C MET A 620 36.88 -17.19 17.56
N GLN A 621 37.90 -16.46 18.03
CA GLN A 621 39.28 -16.58 17.54
C GLN A 621 39.92 -17.94 17.83
N LEU A 622 39.52 -18.61 18.92
CA LEU A 622 40.02 -19.95 19.23
C LEU A 622 39.51 -21.01 18.23
N GLN A 623 38.36 -20.78 17.59
CA GLN A 623 37.82 -21.66 16.54
C GLN A 623 38.35 -21.31 15.16
N GLN A 624 38.56 -20.01 14.89
CA GLN A 624 39.07 -19.50 13.62
C GLN A 624 40.25 -18.55 13.88
N PRO A 625 41.47 -19.06 14.08
CA PRO A 625 42.61 -18.23 14.44
C PRO A 625 42.99 -17.27 13.30
N PRO A 626 43.43 -16.05 13.63
CA PRO A 626 43.72 -15.03 12.64
C PRO A 626 45.04 -15.34 11.92
N ASN A 627 45.11 -15.04 10.63
CA ASN A 627 46.36 -15.16 9.89
C ASN A 627 47.32 -14.02 10.29
N LEU A 628 48.55 -14.33 10.70
CA LEU A 628 49.56 -13.31 11.01
C LEU A 628 49.77 -12.29 9.86
N ALA A 629 49.52 -12.67 8.61
CA ALA A 629 49.60 -11.76 7.47
C ALA A 629 48.52 -10.65 7.51
N SER A 630 47.31 -10.93 7.98
CA SER A 630 46.21 -9.95 8.06
C SER A 630 46.37 -8.98 9.23
N LEU A 631 47.19 -9.32 10.23
CA LEU A 631 47.42 -8.50 11.43
C LEU A 631 48.53 -7.45 11.27
N LYS A 632 49.38 -7.54 10.24
CA LYS A 632 50.54 -6.64 10.05
C LYS A 632 50.18 -5.14 10.07
N LYS A 633 49.04 -4.76 9.47
CA LYS A 633 48.58 -3.36 9.44
C LYS A 633 48.20 -2.85 10.83
N LYS A 634 47.53 -3.68 11.63
CA LYS A 634 47.15 -3.35 13.02
C LYS A 634 48.38 -3.28 13.94
N LEU A 635 49.33 -4.20 13.76
CA LEU A 635 50.58 -4.27 14.54
C LEU A 635 51.53 -3.08 14.33
N GLY A 636 51.51 -2.46 13.14
CA GLY A 636 52.33 -1.29 12.82
C GLY A 636 51.94 -0.02 13.57
N SER A 637 50.69 0.06 14.06
CA SER A 637 50.15 1.25 14.74
C SER A 637 50.42 1.32 16.25
N LEU A 638 51.03 0.27 16.83
CA LEU A 638 51.28 0.15 18.27
C LEU A 638 52.56 0.89 18.70
N ASN A 639 52.52 1.50 19.89
CA ASN A 639 53.69 2.13 20.50
C ASN A 639 54.63 1.09 21.17
N GLN A 640 55.83 1.51 21.58
CA GLN A 640 56.85 0.58 22.08
C GLN A 640 56.49 -0.07 23.44
N GLU A 641 55.74 0.63 24.28
CA GLU A 641 55.31 0.14 25.61
C GLU A 641 54.19 -0.91 25.48
N GLU A 642 53.25 -0.70 24.57
CA GLU A 642 52.21 -1.67 24.18
C GLU A 642 52.84 -2.96 23.63
N LYS A 643 53.83 -2.83 22.75
CA LYS A 643 54.55 -3.99 22.18
C LYS A 643 55.23 -4.84 23.25
N GLN A 644 55.83 -4.22 24.26
CA GLN A 644 56.47 -4.95 25.37
C GLN A 644 55.43 -5.66 26.25
N THR A 645 54.30 -5.01 26.51
CA THR A 645 53.18 -5.58 27.30
C THR A 645 52.58 -6.80 26.61
N ILE A 646 52.34 -6.71 25.30
CA ILE A 646 51.86 -7.82 24.46
C ILE A 646 52.82 -9.00 24.54
N VAL A 647 54.12 -8.74 24.36
CA VAL A 647 55.15 -9.78 24.41
C VAL A 647 55.22 -10.47 25.77
N GLY A 648 55.12 -9.72 26.87
CA GLY A 648 55.03 -10.27 28.22
C GLY A 648 53.88 -11.27 28.35
N CYS A 649 52.68 -10.89 27.88
CA CYS A 649 51.50 -11.75 27.87
C CYS A 649 51.73 -13.04 27.04
N LEU A 650 52.30 -12.93 25.84
CA LEU A 650 52.58 -14.08 24.97
C LEU A 650 53.58 -15.06 25.59
N THR A 651 54.61 -14.56 26.26
CA THR A 651 55.61 -15.41 26.91
C THR A 651 55.06 -16.12 28.14
N HIS A 652 54.18 -15.47 28.91
CA HIS A 652 53.48 -16.10 30.03
C HIS A 652 52.52 -17.20 29.55
N LEU A 653 51.79 -16.95 28.46
CA LEU A 653 50.90 -17.94 27.85
C LEU A 653 51.67 -19.14 27.27
N ALA A 654 52.84 -18.93 26.68
CA ALA A 654 53.66 -20.00 26.12
C ALA A 654 54.10 -21.05 27.16
N HIS A 655 54.26 -20.67 28.43
CA HIS A 655 54.61 -21.58 29.53
C HIS A 655 53.42 -22.25 30.20
N ALA A 656 52.24 -21.67 30.06
CA ALA A 656 51.03 -22.19 30.71
C ALA A 656 50.56 -23.54 30.16
N ASP A 657 50.76 -23.78 28.86
CA ASP A 657 50.34 -25.01 28.18
C ASP A 657 51.30 -26.20 28.38
N GLY A 658 52.35 -26.05 29.20
CA GLY A 658 53.36 -27.06 29.42
C GLY A 658 54.68 -26.76 28.71
N ALA A 659 55.40 -27.79 28.27
CA ALA A 659 56.72 -27.62 27.66
C ALA A 659 56.63 -26.82 26.34
N VAL A 660 57.39 -25.73 26.24
CA VAL A 660 57.42 -24.86 25.05
C VAL A 660 57.84 -25.65 23.81
N THR A 661 56.92 -25.83 22.86
CA THR A 661 57.17 -26.59 21.63
C THR A 661 58.04 -25.78 20.65
N PRO A 662 58.84 -26.44 19.79
CA PRO A 662 59.62 -25.75 18.75
C PRO A 662 58.77 -24.93 17.78
N GLU A 663 57.51 -25.34 17.56
CA GLU A 663 56.58 -24.64 16.67
C GLU A 663 56.08 -23.33 17.29
N LYS A 664 55.77 -23.32 18.59
CA LYS A 664 55.46 -22.10 19.35
C LYS A 664 56.63 -21.11 19.34
N VAL A 665 57.88 -21.58 19.53
CA VAL A 665 59.07 -20.70 19.48
C VAL A 665 59.22 -20.07 18.09
N ARG A 666 59.04 -20.84 17.01
CA ARG A 666 59.11 -20.32 15.63
C ARG A 666 58.03 -19.27 15.36
N LEU A 667 56.83 -19.44 15.90
CA LEU A 667 55.77 -18.43 15.78
C LEU A 667 56.14 -17.16 16.56
N LEU A 668 56.62 -17.29 17.81
CA LEU A 668 57.05 -16.17 18.63
C LEU A 668 58.22 -15.41 17.98
N GLU A 669 59.21 -16.09 17.39
CA GLU A 669 60.27 -15.44 16.60
C GLU A 669 59.72 -14.63 15.43
N ARG A 670 58.70 -15.16 14.73
CA ARG A 670 58.03 -14.47 13.63
C ARG A 670 57.24 -13.24 14.12
N ILE A 671 56.59 -13.34 15.28
CA ILE A 671 55.88 -12.22 15.92
C ILE A 671 56.88 -11.13 16.32
N TYR A 672 58.00 -11.47 16.96
CA TYR A 672 59.06 -10.51 17.34
C TYR A 672 59.63 -9.77 16.12
N ARG A 673 59.91 -10.49 15.03
CA ARG A 673 60.34 -9.87 13.76
C ARG A 673 59.28 -8.92 13.18
N THR A 674 58.00 -9.27 13.31
CA THR A 674 56.89 -8.45 12.81
C THR A 674 56.66 -7.20 13.65
N LEU A 675 56.87 -7.30 14.98
CA LEU A 675 56.80 -6.18 15.92
C LEU A 675 58.04 -5.26 15.88
N GLN A 676 59.07 -5.63 15.10
CA GLN A 676 60.39 -4.97 15.03
C GLN A 676 61.16 -5.02 16.36
N LEU A 677 61.01 -6.12 17.10
CA LEU A 677 61.75 -6.38 18.34
C LEU A 677 62.91 -7.34 18.08
N ASP A 678 63.94 -7.28 18.92
CA ASP A 678 65.11 -8.17 18.82
C ASP A 678 64.70 -9.65 19.09
N PRO A 679 64.83 -10.56 18.13
CA PRO A 679 64.51 -11.98 18.31
C PRO A 679 65.34 -12.65 19.42
N HIS A 680 66.53 -12.13 19.76
CA HIS A 680 67.34 -12.69 20.86
C HIS A 680 66.72 -12.44 22.24
N ALA A 681 65.95 -11.35 22.40
CA ALA A 681 65.23 -11.05 23.65
C ALA A 681 64.10 -12.06 23.94
N LEU A 682 63.63 -12.81 22.95
CA LEU A 682 62.66 -13.88 23.14
C LEU A 682 63.18 -14.96 24.11
N TYR A 683 64.44 -15.36 23.95
CA TYR A 683 65.04 -16.44 24.74
C TYR A 683 65.25 -16.03 26.20
N SER A 684 65.61 -14.77 26.46
CA SER A 684 65.70 -14.23 27.82
C SER A 684 64.33 -14.12 28.48
N ASN A 685 63.30 -13.69 27.74
CA ASN A 685 61.94 -13.55 28.27
C ASN A 685 61.29 -14.92 28.55
N LEU A 686 61.54 -15.93 27.70
CA LEU A 686 61.13 -17.30 27.96
C LEU A 686 61.80 -17.87 29.22
N HIS A 687 63.10 -17.61 29.44
CA HIS A 687 63.79 -18.07 30.67
C HIS A 687 63.33 -17.32 31.93
N GLY A 688 63.10 -16.01 31.83
CA GLY A 688 62.59 -15.19 32.94
C GLY A 688 61.19 -15.61 33.40
N ALA A 689 60.29 -15.90 32.45
CA ALA A 689 58.95 -16.38 32.77
C ALA A 689 58.96 -17.79 33.41
N ALA A 690 59.82 -18.70 32.93
CA ALA A 690 59.96 -20.05 33.49
C ALA A 690 60.48 -20.06 34.93
N THR A 691 61.33 -19.10 35.29
CA THR A 691 61.94 -18.99 36.62
C THR A 691 61.02 -18.30 37.64
N GLY A 692 60.17 -17.38 37.20
CA GLY A 692 59.11 -16.77 38.03
C GLY A 692 58.01 -17.76 38.45
N LEU A 693 57.70 -18.75 37.62
CA LEU A 693 56.72 -19.82 37.93
C LEU A 693 57.23 -20.83 38.98
N GLN A 694 58.56 -20.94 39.20
CA GLN A 694 59.14 -21.85 40.20
C GLN A 694 59.31 -21.23 41.59
N THR A 695 59.07 -19.93 41.78
CA THR A 695 59.25 -19.25 43.07
C THR A 695 57.94 -19.00 43.86
N GLY A 696 56.80 -19.53 43.38
CA GLY A 696 55.48 -19.35 44.00
C GLY A 696 55.13 -20.24 45.21
N GLN A 697 56.04 -21.05 45.73
CA GLN A 697 55.79 -21.89 46.91
C GLN A 697 56.94 -21.81 47.93
N ALA A 698 56.98 -20.74 48.73
CA ALA A 698 57.59 -20.75 50.07
C ALA A 698 57.16 -19.53 50.92
N SER A 699 56.29 -19.81 51.88
CA SER A 699 56.23 -19.21 53.23
C SER A 699 56.28 -17.68 53.41
N THR A 700 55.10 -17.08 53.54
CA THR A 700 54.89 -15.94 54.45
C THR A 700 54.91 -16.42 55.91
N ALA A 701 56.03 -16.27 56.60
CA ALA A 701 56.07 -16.22 58.07
C ALA A 701 57.38 -15.58 58.59
N LEU A 702 57.20 -14.41 59.23
CA LEU A 702 57.90 -13.91 60.41
C LEU A 702 59.44 -13.72 60.35
N SER A 703 59.86 -12.45 60.32
CA SER A 703 60.60 -11.88 61.45
C SER A 703 60.62 -10.35 61.39
N ALA A 704 59.88 -9.75 62.31
CA ALA A 704 60.12 -8.40 62.81
C ALA A 704 60.67 -8.54 64.24
N THR A 705 61.73 -7.79 64.55
CA THR A 705 62.09 -7.20 65.86
C THR A 705 63.47 -6.54 65.72
N THR A 706 63.80 -5.34 66.20
CA THR A 706 63.10 -4.19 66.83
C THR A 706 64.18 -3.11 67.09
N ALA A 707 63.70 -1.87 67.34
CA ALA A 707 64.33 -0.72 68.03
C ALA A 707 64.64 0.46 67.09
N ALA A 708 64.15 1.68 67.31
CA ALA A 708 63.43 2.29 68.42
C ALA A 708 62.58 3.49 67.92
N GLY A 709 61.47 3.78 68.59
CA GLY A 709 60.75 5.07 68.46
C GLY A 709 61.41 6.17 69.33
N PRO A 710 60.93 7.44 69.29
CA PRO A 710 59.51 7.76 69.50
C PRO A 710 58.88 8.92 68.65
N ASP A 711 57.55 8.97 68.71
CA ASP A 711 56.58 10.10 68.61
C ASP A 711 56.14 10.79 67.28
N LYS A 712 54.94 10.37 66.83
CA LYS A 712 53.70 11.09 66.40
C LYS A 712 53.70 12.36 65.48
N LYS A 713 53.17 12.13 64.25
CA LYS A 713 52.06 12.81 63.48
C LYS A 713 52.16 14.32 63.06
N PRO A 714 51.36 14.80 62.06
CA PRO A 714 51.25 14.42 60.64
C PRO A 714 51.21 15.65 59.67
N GLY A 715 51.39 15.44 58.36
CA GLY A 715 50.80 16.33 57.33
C GLY A 715 51.75 16.93 56.30
N SER A 716 51.67 16.44 55.07
CA SER A 716 51.77 17.30 53.88
C SER A 716 50.93 16.69 52.76
N GLY A 717 49.92 17.44 52.33
CA GLY A 717 49.17 17.13 51.13
C GLY A 717 50.07 17.16 49.90
N ILE A 718 49.71 16.35 48.91
CA ILE A 718 50.32 16.34 47.58
C ILE A 718 49.99 17.68 46.92
N VAL A 719 51.00 18.52 46.74
CA VAL A 719 50.91 19.74 45.92
C VAL A 719 51.22 19.31 44.49
N LEU A 720 50.19 19.32 43.63
CA LEU A 720 50.34 19.13 42.20
C LEU A 720 51.03 20.37 41.60
N ASP A 721 52.16 20.16 40.93
CA ASP A 721 52.86 21.19 40.20
C ASP A 721 52.05 21.59 38.95
N MET A 722 51.31 22.69 39.09
CA MET A 722 50.46 23.24 38.03
C MET A 722 51.26 23.70 36.80
N GLY A 723 52.57 23.90 36.92
CA GLY A 723 53.45 24.13 35.76
C GLY A 723 53.56 22.91 34.87
N ARG A 724 53.69 21.72 35.46
CA ARG A 724 53.74 20.44 34.74
C ARG A 724 52.41 20.10 34.08
N VAL A 725 51.29 20.40 34.72
CA VAL A 725 49.93 20.20 34.16
C VAL A 725 49.67 21.15 33.00
N ALA A 726 50.11 22.41 33.08
CA ALA A 726 49.99 23.37 31.98
C ALA A 726 50.87 22.98 30.77
N GLN A 727 52.04 22.40 31.03
CA GLN A 727 52.93 21.90 29.99
C GLN A 727 52.35 20.66 29.29
N LEU A 728 51.87 19.66 30.05
CA LEU A 728 51.18 18.48 29.50
C LEU A 728 49.94 18.87 28.69
N ARG A 729 49.17 19.87 29.10
CA ARG A 729 48.00 20.34 28.33
C ARG A 729 48.38 21.05 27.02
N ARG A 730 49.50 21.77 26.97
CA ARG A 730 50.00 22.35 25.70
C ARG A 730 50.53 21.27 24.78
N GLU A 731 51.29 20.33 25.30
CA GLU A 731 51.80 19.18 24.53
C GLU A 731 50.64 18.33 24.00
N THR A 732 49.55 18.15 24.77
CA THR A 732 48.33 17.46 24.29
C THR A 732 47.58 18.25 23.22
N ALA A 733 47.51 19.58 23.34
CA ALA A 733 46.86 20.44 22.36
C ALA A 733 47.63 20.52 21.03
N GLU A 734 48.97 20.48 21.08
CA GLU A 734 49.85 20.46 19.90
C GLU A 734 49.74 19.12 19.14
N VAL A 735 49.65 18.01 19.88
CA VAL A 735 49.44 16.67 19.29
C VAL A 735 48.04 16.51 18.69
N SER A 736 47.00 17.10 19.31
CA SER A 736 45.65 17.14 18.71
C SER A 736 45.57 18.02 17.46
N ALA A 737 46.35 19.11 17.37
CA ALA A 737 46.42 19.94 16.17
C ALA A 737 47.16 19.24 15.01
N LEU A 738 48.23 18.50 15.32
CA LEU A 738 48.97 17.70 14.33
C LEU A 738 48.16 16.50 13.81
N LEU A 739 47.34 15.87 14.66
CA LEU A 739 46.43 14.79 14.22
C LEU A 739 45.27 15.34 13.36
N ALA A 740 44.78 16.56 13.62
CA ALA A 740 43.73 17.17 12.82
C ALA A 740 44.16 17.48 11.37
N ASP A 741 45.46 17.70 11.11
CA ASP A 741 46.01 17.92 9.76
C ASP A 741 46.26 16.61 9.00
N VAL A 742 46.53 15.50 9.71
CA VAL A 742 46.68 14.16 9.10
C VAL A 742 45.32 13.60 8.65
N PHE A 743 44.24 13.87 9.39
CA PHE A 743 42.88 13.48 8.98
C PHE A 743 42.25 14.38 7.91
N ARG A 744 42.95 15.43 7.46
CA ARG A 744 42.49 16.32 6.38
C ARG A 744 43.03 15.90 5.00
N ASN A 745 44.07 15.06 4.94
CA ASN A 745 44.72 14.62 3.71
C ASN A 745 44.34 13.20 3.23
N ASP A 746 43.36 12.54 3.87
CA ASP A 746 42.79 11.25 3.41
C ASP A 746 41.33 11.42 2.91
N GLN A 747 40.91 12.64 2.54
CA GLN A 747 39.62 12.92 1.87
C GLN A 747 39.76 13.40 0.42
N GLU A 748 40.90 13.14 -0.22
CA GLU A 748 41.09 13.35 -1.66
C GLU A 748 41.68 12.08 -2.27
N ASP A 749 40.84 11.04 -2.42
CA ASP A 749 40.97 9.97 -3.42
C ASP A 749 39.75 9.00 -3.35
N GLU A 750 38.53 9.54 -3.39
CA GLU A 750 37.30 8.80 -3.80
C GLU A 750 36.33 9.76 -4.52
N GLN A 751 36.81 10.43 -5.56
CA GLN A 751 35.96 11.09 -6.57
C GLN A 751 36.41 10.68 -7.97
N GLN A 752 36.14 9.42 -8.33
CA GLN A 752 36.09 8.95 -9.72
C GLN A 752 35.49 7.53 -9.75
N ASP A 753 34.18 7.44 -9.53
CA ASP A 753 33.24 6.65 -10.35
C ASP A 753 31.85 6.82 -9.73
N ASP A 754 31.19 7.92 -10.08
CA ASP A 754 29.74 8.04 -9.89
C ASP A 754 29.19 8.93 -11.01
N THR A 755 29.13 8.34 -12.21
CA THR A 755 28.23 8.78 -13.25
C THR A 755 27.91 7.57 -14.13
N GLN A 756 26.61 7.33 -14.35
CA GLN A 756 25.98 6.29 -15.18
C GLN A 756 25.52 5.03 -14.45
N ILE A 757 24.35 5.12 -13.80
CA ILE A 757 23.34 4.08 -13.94
C ILE A 757 22.04 4.79 -14.33
N ALA A 758 21.76 4.71 -15.63
CA ALA A 758 20.46 5.02 -16.19
C ALA A 758 19.43 4.02 -15.65
N GLU A 759 18.24 4.56 -15.39
CA GLU A 759 17.01 3.82 -15.15
C GLU A 759 16.71 2.96 -16.37
N ASP A 760 16.64 1.64 -16.19
CA ASP A 760 16.11 0.71 -17.19
C ASP A 760 14.70 0.32 -16.72
N ASP A 761 13.76 1.21 -17.04
CA ASP A 761 12.33 0.94 -17.00
C ASP A 761 11.97 0.13 -18.25
N ALA A 762 11.58 -1.11 -18.05
CA ALA A 762 11.15 -1.99 -19.13
C ALA A 762 9.71 -1.65 -19.55
N SER A 763 9.58 -0.58 -20.34
CA SER A 763 8.39 -0.30 -21.14
C SER A 763 8.58 -0.86 -22.55
N GLN A 764 7.59 -1.61 -23.03
CA GLN A 764 7.57 -2.22 -24.35
C GLN A 764 7.36 -1.15 -25.44
N ASP A 765 8.34 -0.98 -26.32
CA ASP A 765 8.20 -0.15 -27.51
C ASP A 765 7.44 -0.87 -28.64
N THR A 766 6.36 -0.24 -29.10
CA THR A 766 6.00 -0.19 -30.52
C THR A 766 5.96 1.28 -30.95
N PRO A 767 6.41 1.65 -32.16
CA PRO A 767 6.64 3.05 -32.48
C PRO A 767 5.37 3.71 -33.00
N ASP A 768 4.97 4.86 -32.45
CA ASP A 768 4.25 5.86 -33.24
C ASP A 768 4.54 7.30 -32.78
N THR A 769 4.56 8.19 -33.76
CA THR A 769 5.14 9.54 -33.66
C THR A 769 4.06 10.55 -33.24
N GLY A 770 4.10 11.03 -32.00
CA GLY A 770 3.28 12.15 -31.51
C GLY A 770 3.83 12.72 -30.21
N ALA A 771 3.96 14.05 -30.10
CA ALA A 771 4.60 14.71 -28.97
C ALA A 771 3.89 14.44 -27.62
N HIS A 772 4.41 13.50 -26.84
CA HIS A 772 4.01 13.18 -25.47
C HIS A 772 4.44 14.31 -24.52
N LEU A 773 3.48 15.00 -23.88
CA LEU A 773 3.77 15.97 -22.82
C LEU A 773 3.86 15.23 -21.49
N HIS A 774 4.98 15.39 -20.78
CA HIS A 774 5.13 14.96 -19.39
C HIS A 774 4.73 13.49 -19.11
N GLY A 775 5.06 12.58 -20.03
CA GLY A 775 4.78 11.14 -19.87
C GLY A 775 3.34 10.70 -20.15
N LEU A 776 2.45 11.62 -20.57
CA LEU A 776 1.09 11.29 -20.99
C LEU A 776 1.08 10.72 -22.42
N ASP A 777 0.21 9.74 -22.69
CA ASP A 777 -0.02 9.26 -24.06
C ASP A 777 -0.56 10.38 -24.99
N ALA A 778 -0.60 10.10 -26.29
CA ALA A 778 -1.00 11.10 -27.28
C ALA A 778 -2.44 11.60 -27.10
N GLY A 779 -3.35 10.74 -26.62
CA GLY A 779 -4.74 11.10 -26.33
C GLY A 779 -4.84 12.04 -25.14
N HIS A 780 -4.19 11.69 -24.03
CA HIS A 780 -4.16 12.50 -22.81
C HIS A 780 -3.41 13.82 -23.00
N SER A 781 -2.32 13.83 -23.79
CA SER A 781 -1.60 15.05 -24.15
C SER A 781 -2.46 16.02 -24.98
N ALA A 782 -3.27 15.49 -25.92
CA ALA A 782 -4.20 16.31 -26.70
C ALA A 782 -5.37 16.83 -25.85
N PHE A 783 -5.87 16.00 -24.94
CA PHE A 783 -6.92 16.39 -24.01
C PHE A 783 -6.47 17.47 -23.01
N LEU A 784 -5.23 17.38 -22.49
CA LEU A 784 -4.62 18.40 -21.64
C LEU A 784 -4.51 19.76 -22.34
N ARG A 785 -4.06 19.80 -23.60
CA ARG A 785 -4.02 21.04 -24.42
C ARG A 785 -5.41 21.63 -24.60
N LEU A 786 -6.44 20.79 -24.77
CA LEU A 786 -7.82 21.23 -24.87
C LEU A 786 -8.31 21.82 -23.55
N LEU A 787 -8.09 21.13 -22.42
CA LEU A 787 -8.50 21.57 -21.09
C LEU A 787 -7.96 22.98 -20.78
N VAL A 788 -6.67 23.19 -20.99
CA VAL A 788 -5.96 24.45 -20.69
C VAL A 788 -6.37 25.63 -21.59
N SER A 789 -7.07 25.38 -22.70
CA SER A 789 -7.52 26.44 -23.61
C SER A 789 -8.60 27.36 -23.03
N ARG A 790 -9.28 26.96 -21.95
CA ARG A 790 -10.31 27.74 -21.25
C ARG A 790 -10.19 27.54 -19.74
N SER A 791 -10.55 28.57 -18.98
CA SER A 791 -10.49 28.52 -17.51
C SER A 791 -11.63 27.71 -16.87
N GLN A 792 -12.71 27.46 -17.61
CA GLN A 792 -13.86 26.70 -17.14
C GLN A 792 -14.51 25.95 -18.30
N TRP A 793 -15.05 24.76 -18.01
CA TRP A 793 -15.79 23.93 -18.94
C TRP A 793 -17.06 23.40 -18.31
N SER A 794 -18.15 23.32 -19.08
CA SER A 794 -19.28 22.49 -18.64
C SER A 794 -18.91 21.02 -18.76
N ARG A 795 -19.39 20.18 -17.83
CA ARG A 795 -19.12 18.74 -17.86
C ARG A 795 -19.47 18.17 -19.23
N ARG A 796 -20.67 18.50 -19.73
CA ARG A 796 -21.19 18.06 -21.04
C ARG A 796 -20.30 18.37 -22.24
N GLU A 797 -19.58 19.49 -22.25
CA GLU A 797 -18.69 19.87 -23.36
C GLU A 797 -17.40 19.07 -23.35
N LEU A 798 -16.72 18.99 -22.21
CA LEU A 798 -15.54 18.13 -22.05
C LEU A 798 -15.89 16.69 -22.30
N GLU A 799 -17.11 16.35 -21.91
CA GLU A 799 -17.65 15.08 -22.19
C GLU A 799 -17.62 14.81 -23.71
N ILE A 800 -18.37 15.56 -24.51
CA ILE A 800 -18.39 15.40 -25.98
C ILE A 800 -16.98 15.38 -26.58
N ALA A 801 -16.06 16.19 -26.05
CA ALA A 801 -14.66 16.21 -26.49
C ALA A 801 -13.91 14.90 -26.21
N THR A 802 -14.00 14.33 -25.01
CA THR A 802 -13.30 13.06 -24.70
C THR A 802 -13.86 11.87 -25.47
N ALA A 803 -15.17 11.88 -25.79
CA ALA A 803 -15.78 10.85 -26.63
C ALA A 803 -15.19 10.87 -28.05
N GLY A 804 -14.86 12.05 -28.60
CA GLY A 804 -14.15 12.18 -29.87
C GLY A 804 -12.69 11.70 -29.83
N MET A 805 -12.09 11.64 -28.64
CA MET A 805 -10.71 11.18 -28.40
C MET A 805 -10.64 9.73 -27.89
N ALA A 806 -11.77 9.02 -27.82
CA ALA A 806 -11.89 7.68 -27.22
C ALA A 806 -11.39 7.58 -25.76
N LEU A 807 -11.50 8.68 -25.00
CA LEU A 807 -11.13 8.78 -23.59
C LEU A 807 -12.36 8.88 -22.67
N MET A 808 -12.30 8.25 -21.49
CA MET A 808 -13.34 8.41 -20.46
C MET A 808 -13.07 9.69 -19.71
N LEU A 809 -14.06 10.59 -19.56
CA LEU A 809 -13.81 11.92 -18.98
C LEU A 809 -13.19 11.84 -17.59
N ASP A 810 -13.81 11.08 -16.69
CA ASP A 810 -13.35 11.01 -15.30
C ASP A 810 -11.96 10.37 -15.19
N GLY A 811 -11.72 9.28 -15.92
CA GLY A 811 -10.40 8.65 -15.96
C GLY A 811 -9.32 9.55 -16.58
N ALA A 812 -9.66 10.32 -17.61
CA ALA A 812 -8.74 11.24 -18.25
C ALA A 812 -8.43 12.47 -17.37
N LEU A 813 -9.41 13.01 -16.64
CA LEU A 813 -9.19 14.07 -15.66
C LEU A 813 -8.36 13.58 -14.47
N GLU A 814 -8.65 12.37 -13.98
CA GLU A 814 -7.90 11.70 -12.90
C GLU A 814 -6.43 11.52 -13.31
N GLN A 815 -6.16 10.92 -14.47
CA GLN A 815 -4.79 10.67 -14.93
C GLN A 815 -4.00 11.98 -15.17
N ILE A 816 -4.66 13.03 -15.64
CA ILE A 816 -4.05 14.35 -15.81
C ILE A 816 -3.79 15.02 -14.45
N ASN A 817 -4.72 14.91 -13.50
CA ASN A 817 -4.55 15.46 -12.16
C ASN A 817 -3.48 14.69 -11.37
N ASP A 818 -3.42 13.36 -11.49
CA ASP A 818 -2.39 12.53 -10.86
C ASP A 818 -1.00 12.86 -11.40
N MET A 819 -0.84 12.98 -12.72
CA MET A 819 0.40 13.46 -13.34
C MET A 819 0.79 14.83 -12.79
N ALA A 820 -0.17 15.74 -12.68
CA ALA A 820 0.08 17.08 -12.18
C ALA A 820 0.42 17.11 -10.68
N PHE A 821 -0.17 16.23 -9.87
CA PHE A 821 0.20 16.05 -8.48
C PHE A 821 1.62 15.48 -8.34
N GLU A 822 2.00 14.52 -9.17
CA GLU A 822 3.34 13.93 -9.14
C GLU A 822 4.44 14.92 -9.54
N LEU A 823 4.15 15.82 -10.48
CA LEU A 823 5.14 16.77 -11.00
C LEU A 823 5.12 18.14 -10.31
N PHE A 824 3.94 18.63 -9.91
CA PHE A 824 3.73 20.01 -9.47
C PHE A 824 2.98 20.13 -8.13
N ASP A 825 2.63 19.01 -7.48
CA ASP A 825 1.92 18.94 -6.19
C ASP A 825 0.56 19.70 -6.18
N MET A 826 -0.09 19.82 -7.33
CA MET A 826 -1.40 20.46 -7.48
C MET A 826 -2.19 19.87 -8.67
N PRO A 827 -3.53 19.87 -8.65
CA PRO A 827 -4.33 19.36 -9.75
C PRO A 827 -4.47 20.37 -10.89
N VAL A 828 -4.69 19.88 -12.12
CA VAL A 828 -5.01 20.71 -13.29
C VAL A 828 -6.46 21.20 -13.25
N SER A 829 -7.37 20.36 -12.77
CA SER A 829 -8.80 20.62 -12.82
C SER A 829 -9.52 20.21 -11.53
N GLU A 830 -10.51 21.00 -11.11
CA GLU A 830 -11.31 20.78 -9.90
C GLU A 830 -12.80 21.06 -10.17
N GLY A 831 -13.70 20.40 -9.42
CA GLY A 831 -15.15 20.57 -9.52
C GLY A 831 -15.85 19.57 -10.45
N ASP A 832 -17.18 19.47 -10.33
CA ASP A 832 -17.99 18.46 -11.05
C ASP A 832 -18.77 19.03 -12.26
N ASP A 833 -19.36 20.22 -12.13
CA ASP A 833 -19.97 21.03 -13.20
C ASP A 833 -20.27 22.46 -12.67
N PRO A 834 -19.57 23.51 -13.15
CA PRO A 834 -18.51 23.49 -14.15
C PRO A 834 -17.20 22.91 -13.60
N ILE A 835 -16.40 22.33 -14.49
CA ILE A 835 -15.02 21.92 -14.21
C ILE A 835 -14.14 23.17 -14.36
N GLU A 836 -13.48 23.57 -13.28
CA GLU A 836 -12.59 24.74 -13.23
C GLU A 836 -11.14 24.30 -13.44
N ILE A 837 -10.41 25.03 -14.29
CA ILE A 837 -8.99 24.78 -14.54
C ILE A 837 -8.18 25.66 -13.60
N ASN A 838 -7.31 25.04 -12.81
CA ASN A 838 -6.48 25.74 -11.84
C ASN A 838 -5.50 26.68 -12.58
N PRO A 839 -5.60 28.01 -12.40
CA PRO A 839 -4.75 28.95 -13.13
C PRO A 839 -3.28 28.90 -12.69
N ASP A 840 -3.00 28.44 -11.46
CA ASP A 840 -1.65 28.42 -10.90
C ASP A 840 -0.79 27.33 -11.57
N ILE A 841 -1.41 26.26 -12.07
CA ILE A 841 -0.72 25.19 -12.79
C ILE A 841 -0.37 25.59 -14.23
N LEU A 842 -1.05 26.59 -14.81
CA LEU A 842 -0.82 27.02 -16.19
C LEU A 842 0.55 27.68 -16.38
N SER A 843 1.10 28.30 -15.34
CA SER A 843 2.47 28.83 -15.34
C SER A 843 3.54 27.74 -15.33
N GLU A 844 3.23 26.57 -14.78
CA GLU A 844 4.17 25.45 -14.60
C GLU A 844 4.12 24.46 -15.78
N LEU A 845 2.97 24.32 -16.46
CA LEU A 845 2.74 23.36 -17.54
C LEU A 845 3.47 23.63 -18.87
N ALA A 846 4.08 24.81 -19.05
CA ALA A 846 4.86 25.20 -20.25
C ALA A 846 4.37 24.60 -21.60
N LEU A 847 3.06 24.73 -21.87
CA LEU A 847 2.34 24.15 -23.03
C LEU A 847 2.49 24.95 -24.34
#